data_AF-A0A9P3EZM7-F1
#
_entry.id   AF-A0A9P3EZM7-F1
#
_cell.length_a   1.000
_cell.length_b   1.000
_cell.length_c   1.000
_cell.angle_alpha   90.00
_cell.angle_beta   90.00
_cell.angle_gamma   90.00
#
_symmetry.space_group_name_H-M   'P 1'
#
loop_
_entity.id
_entity.type
_entity.pdbx_description
1 polymer ?
#
loop_
_entity_poly.entity_id
_entity_poly.type
_entity_poly.pdbx_seq_one_letter_code
_entity_poly.pdbx_strand_id
1 'polypeptide(L)'
;MGDTTTAAMPEAPSIQSPTTPTSPTAPTTGYSKHIVLTTYPGQSGVDPVPLVWGAPDAKSRGPVIVTRGAGMLKRRNAMGAHGGSYSIYNALAIAAGELDVNFRPDFRNSQPTFNFPWQPAWADKTKIVSMDPFGHDVVNQFREELDAGWDIRPTMAVTRANMKLAEIGEAVKNGQLDVDGSIVVDSSGEVRVTKVAVEPVWYLPGVADRFGVDEGTLRRTLFEHTGGSYPELITRPDLKVFLPPIGGLTVYIFGPPERVSDENVKLALRIHDECNGSDVFQSDICTCRPYLAFGIREAIREAQNGGSGVVIYFRKEGRALGEVIKYLVYNARKRGGDTADKYFTRTENIAGVRDMRFQALMPDILHWLGIKKVDRMLSMSNMKHDAIVQSGIKILERVPIPEELIPSDSRVEIDAKINAGYFTTGRQYTLEELAAVKGRGWEKWEDVTLSERYSTMGSHTQSPAVSPQPHVPKPGVWCPAVTFFNHNTDTLDLDSQKKYYAYLSKTGLAGLVILGTNSEAFLLTREERAQLIAAAREAVGPDYPLMAGVGAHSTKQTLELAADAAAAGANYLLVLPPAYFGKATTMSVVKRFFADVAARAPLPVIIYNFPGVCNGVDIDSETMTAIVRESAAARADGVSNVVGVKLTCASVGKITRLAATFSQDEFAVYGGQSDFLLAGLSVGSAGCIAAFANVFPRTAARVYELYRAGKVDEAMQLQRKAALAESPCKSGIAATKNATAVFSASLAGIEGAEEKLRPRTPYEEPSEGVKQMVREVMAEVAEIERSI
;
A
#
# COMPACT_ATOMS: atom_id res chain seq x y z
N MET A 1 74.46 41.19 -9.30
CA MET A 1 73.37 42.17 -9.08
C MET A 1 72.20 41.64 -9.89
N GLY A 2 71.14 41.13 -9.25
CA GLY A 2 69.86 41.84 -9.07
C GLY A 2 69.22 42.11 -10.45
N ASP A 3 67.99 41.74 -10.79
CA ASP A 3 66.82 41.27 -10.04
C ASP A 3 65.79 40.75 -11.09
N THR A 4 64.64 40.29 -10.62
CA THR A 4 63.32 40.16 -11.29
C THR A 4 62.72 38.76 -11.50
N THR A 5 61.59 38.64 -10.80
CA THR A 5 60.53 37.64 -10.67
C THR A 5 59.65 37.48 -11.91
N THR A 6 59.14 36.25 -12.13
CA THR A 6 57.76 36.00 -12.60
C THR A 6 57.25 34.67 -12.05
N ALA A 7 56.05 34.69 -11.47
CA ALA A 7 55.37 33.59 -10.78
C ALA A 7 54.73 32.58 -11.75
N ALA A 8 54.72 31.30 -11.36
CA ALA A 8 54.01 30.21 -12.03
C ALA A 8 52.91 29.62 -11.13
N MET A 9 51.87 29.08 -11.78
CA MET A 9 50.58 28.60 -11.26
C MET A 9 50.67 27.41 -10.30
N PRO A 10 49.68 27.19 -9.40
CA PRO A 10 49.62 25.99 -8.57
C PRO A 10 48.92 24.81 -9.30
N GLU A 11 49.52 23.63 -9.17
CA GLU A 11 48.99 22.32 -9.62
C GLU A 11 47.81 21.83 -8.76
N ALA A 12 46.97 20.99 -9.36
CA ALA A 12 45.77 20.40 -8.78
C ALA A 12 46.07 19.37 -7.66
N PRO A 13 45.20 19.25 -6.63
CA PRO A 13 45.43 18.31 -5.53
C PRO A 13 45.09 16.86 -5.93
N SER A 14 45.94 15.94 -5.45
CA SER A 14 45.84 14.50 -5.64
C SER A 14 44.68 13.87 -4.86
N ILE A 15 44.03 12.90 -5.50
CA ILE A 15 42.92 12.12 -4.94
C ILE A 15 43.48 11.08 -3.96
N GLN A 16 43.08 11.16 -2.68
CA GLN A 16 43.38 10.14 -1.67
C GLN A 16 42.48 8.91 -1.86
N SER A 17 43.08 7.73 -1.73
CA SER A 17 42.40 6.43 -1.71
C SER A 17 41.54 6.25 -0.43
N PRO A 18 40.41 5.53 -0.50
CA PRO A 18 39.54 5.34 0.65
C PRO A 18 40.18 4.40 1.68
N THR A 19 40.23 4.85 2.93
CA THR A 19 40.67 4.07 4.09
C THR A 19 39.70 2.92 4.37
N THR A 20 40.26 1.70 4.43
CA THR A 20 39.58 0.48 4.91
C THR A 20 39.07 0.68 6.34
N PRO A 21 37.85 0.23 6.70
CA PRO A 21 37.38 0.33 8.09
C PRO A 21 38.23 -0.57 8.99
N THR A 22 38.69 -0.02 10.11
CA THR A 22 39.34 -0.77 11.19
C THR A 22 38.34 -1.75 11.82
N SER A 23 38.77 -3.01 11.99
CA SER A 23 38.04 -4.04 12.71
C SER A 23 37.74 -3.58 14.15
N PRO A 24 36.53 -3.81 14.70
CA PRO A 24 36.24 -3.46 16.08
C PRO A 24 37.14 -4.27 17.03
N THR A 25 37.71 -3.59 18.02
CA THR A 25 38.52 -4.19 19.08
C THR A 25 37.64 -5.10 19.93
N ALA A 26 38.07 -6.34 20.16
CA ALA A 26 37.31 -7.31 20.94
C ALA A 26 37.10 -6.82 22.38
N PRO A 27 35.86 -6.79 22.92
CA PRO A 27 35.61 -6.39 24.28
C PRO A 27 36.27 -7.34 25.28
N THR A 28 36.82 -6.80 26.37
CA THR A 28 37.34 -7.56 27.50
C THR A 28 36.24 -8.46 28.09
N THR A 29 36.45 -9.78 28.09
CA THR A 29 35.41 -10.75 28.42
C THR A 29 35.14 -10.79 29.94
N GLY A 30 33.95 -10.33 30.36
CA GLY A 30 33.43 -10.52 31.72
C GLY A 30 32.97 -11.95 32.03
N TYR A 31 33.21 -12.90 31.14
CA TYR A 31 32.78 -14.30 31.26
C TYR A 31 33.84 -15.15 31.96
N SER A 32 33.41 -15.92 32.96
CA SER A 32 34.19 -17.01 33.54
C SER A 32 34.58 -18.05 32.48
N LYS A 33 35.81 -18.59 32.56
CA LYS A 33 36.25 -19.71 31.70
C LYS A 33 35.44 -21.00 31.94
N HIS A 34 34.75 -21.11 33.08
CA HIS A 34 33.85 -22.23 33.40
C HIS A 34 32.39 -21.82 33.19
N ILE A 35 31.69 -22.53 32.31
CA ILE A 35 30.25 -22.39 32.07
C ILE A 35 29.52 -23.49 32.83
N VAL A 36 28.68 -23.09 33.78
CA VAL A 36 27.73 -24.01 34.44
C VAL A 36 26.50 -24.12 33.56
N LEU A 37 26.38 -25.24 32.84
CA LEU A 37 25.24 -25.51 31.97
C LEU A 37 23.97 -25.76 32.78
N THR A 38 24.06 -26.51 33.90
CA THR A 38 22.92 -26.87 34.74
C THR A 38 23.29 -26.88 36.23
N THR A 39 22.31 -26.63 37.10
CA THR A 39 22.41 -26.68 38.58
C THR A 39 21.46 -27.76 39.08
N TYR A 40 21.79 -28.55 40.09
CA TYR A 40 20.90 -29.63 40.60
C TYR A 40 20.38 -29.34 42.02
N PRO A 41 19.17 -29.78 42.39
CA PRO A 41 18.63 -29.54 43.75
C PRO A 41 19.54 -30.05 44.87
N GLY A 42 20.28 -31.13 44.65
CA GLY A 42 21.23 -31.68 45.63
C GLY A 42 22.57 -30.96 45.71
N GLN A 43 22.82 -29.95 44.87
CA GLN A 43 24.07 -29.19 44.87
C GLN A 43 24.03 -28.10 45.94
N SER A 44 25.13 -27.93 46.68
CA SER A 44 25.21 -26.97 47.78
C SER A 44 24.80 -25.53 47.38
N GLY A 45 23.83 -25.00 48.09
CA GLY A 45 23.26 -23.67 47.91
C GLY A 45 22.27 -23.51 46.76
N VAL A 46 21.88 -24.59 46.07
CA VAL A 46 20.77 -24.59 45.11
C VAL A 46 19.45 -24.72 45.88
N ASP A 47 18.56 -23.74 45.70
CA ASP A 47 17.27 -23.64 46.38
C ASP A 47 16.24 -22.98 45.44
N PRO A 48 15.67 -23.74 44.48
CA PRO A 48 14.70 -23.24 43.52
C PRO A 48 13.45 -22.68 44.22
N VAL A 49 12.97 -21.51 43.78
CA VAL A 49 11.71 -20.96 44.30
C VAL A 49 10.57 -21.93 44.00
N PRO A 50 9.76 -22.35 45.00
CA PRO A 50 8.62 -23.23 44.77
C PRO A 50 7.67 -22.69 43.70
N LEU A 51 7.21 -23.58 42.82
CA LEU A 51 6.28 -23.25 41.75
C LEU A 51 5.21 -24.33 41.65
N VAL A 52 3.96 -23.99 42.00
CA VAL A 52 2.83 -24.92 42.02
C VAL A 52 1.84 -24.54 40.93
N TRP A 53 1.98 -25.18 39.76
CA TRP A 53 1.10 -24.88 38.61
C TRP A 53 -0.36 -25.24 38.90
N GLY A 54 -1.29 -24.33 38.60
CA GLY A 54 -2.72 -24.47 38.93
C GLY A 54 -3.06 -24.15 40.39
N ALA A 55 -2.19 -23.47 41.14
CA ALA A 55 -2.58 -22.90 42.43
C ALA A 55 -3.63 -21.78 42.25
N PRO A 56 -4.50 -21.53 43.26
CA PRO A 56 -5.63 -20.62 43.14
C PRO A 56 -5.25 -19.14 42.96
N ASP A 57 -4.09 -18.72 43.45
CA ASP A 57 -3.62 -17.34 43.46
C ASP A 57 -2.12 -17.25 43.15
N ALA A 58 -1.66 -16.05 42.77
CA ALA A 58 -0.27 -15.85 42.34
C ALA A 58 0.75 -16.12 43.46
N LYS A 59 0.43 -15.82 44.73
CA LYS A 59 1.34 -16.00 45.86
C LYS A 59 1.52 -17.49 46.18
N SER A 60 0.44 -18.26 46.24
CA SER A 60 0.50 -19.72 46.42
C SER A 60 1.06 -20.44 45.20
N ARG A 61 0.91 -19.88 43.99
CA ARG A 61 1.53 -20.36 42.75
C ARG A 61 3.05 -20.17 42.77
N GLY A 62 3.53 -19.04 43.28
CA GLY A 62 4.94 -18.60 43.22
C GLY A 62 5.31 -18.02 41.84
N PRO A 63 6.32 -17.13 41.69
CA PRO A 63 6.67 -16.49 40.41
C PRO A 63 7.37 -17.45 39.43
N VAL A 64 7.26 -17.18 38.11
CA VAL A 64 8.09 -17.88 37.10
C VAL A 64 9.45 -17.18 37.02
N ILE A 65 10.53 -17.93 37.25
CA ILE A 65 11.90 -17.41 37.26
C ILE A 65 12.78 -18.31 36.38
N VAL A 66 13.23 -17.79 35.24
CA VAL A 66 14.10 -18.50 34.28
C VAL A 66 15.52 -17.92 34.20
N THR A 67 15.75 -16.77 34.83
CA THR A 67 17.01 -16.01 34.74
C THR A 67 18.25 -16.84 35.14
N ARG A 68 19.37 -16.58 34.46
CA ARG A 68 20.67 -17.20 34.71
C ARG A 68 21.68 -16.24 35.35
N GLY A 69 21.25 -15.03 35.76
CA GLY A 69 22.12 -14.05 36.40
C GLY A 69 22.73 -14.55 37.72
N ALA A 70 23.89 -14.01 38.09
CA ALA A 70 24.73 -14.52 39.18
C ALA A 70 24.00 -14.66 40.55
N GLY A 71 22.98 -13.84 40.80
CA GLY A 71 22.20 -13.88 42.05
C GLY A 71 20.98 -14.80 42.06
N MET A 72 20.53 -15.29 40.91
CA MET A 72 19.24 -16.01 40.79
C MET A 72 19.33 -17.37 40.09
N LEU A 73 20.48 -17.72 39.50
CA LEU A 73 20.71 -19.03 38.85
C LEU A 73 20.37 -20.23 39.76
N LYS A 74 20.68 -20.11 41.05
CA LYS A 74 20.41 -21.15 42.07
C LYS A 74 18.95 -21.21 42.52
N ARG A 75 18.15 -20.18 42.19
CA ARG A 75 16.76 -19.99 42.61
C ARG A 75 15.75 -20.09 41.47
N ARG A 76 16.21 -20.25 40.23
CA ARG A 76 15.35 -20.43 39.05
C ARG A 76 14.50 -21.70 39.17
N ASN A 77 13.26 -21.62 38.69
CA ASN A 77 12.27 -22.70 38.71
C ASN A 77 11.68 -23.00 37.32
N ALA A 78 12.20 -22.35 36.27
CA ALA A 78 11.85 -22.59 34.88
C ALA A 78 13.09 -22.70 33.97
N MET A 79 12.88 -23.27 32.79
CA MET A 79 13.86 -23.44 31.72
C MET A 79 13.57 -22.48 30.55
N GLY A 80 14.55 -22.23 29.69
CA GLY A 80 14.37 -21.37 28.51
C GLY A 80 14.91 -19.95 28.70
N ALA A 81 14.20 -18.96 28.16
CA ALA A 81 14.51 -17.54 28.30
C ALA A 81 13.26 -16.66 28.16
N HIS A 82 13.26 -15.49 28.81
CA HIS A 82 12.28 -14.43 28.57
C HIS A 82 12.52 -13.77 27.20
N GLY A 83 11.49 -13.15 26.62
CA GLY A 83 11.60 -12.47 25.32
C GLY A 83 11.24 -13.34 24.12
N GLY A 84 10.82 -14.59 24.35
CA GLY A 84 10.50 -15.57 23.29
C GLY A 84 11.60 -15.68 22.23
N SER A 85 11.22 -15.58 20.96
CA SER A 85 12.15 -15.60 19.82
C SER A 85 13.18 -14.45 19.80
N TYR A 86 13.00 -13.39 20.59
CA TYR A 86 13.92 -12.25 20.66
C TYR A 86 15.05 -12.43 21.67
N SER A 87 15.00 -13.46 22.51
CA SER A 87 16.02 -13.76 23.53
C SER A 87 17.44 -13.87 22.96
N ILE A 88 17.59 -14.35 21.72
CA ILE A 88 18.89 -14.45 21.03
C ILE A 88 19.49 -13.07 20.74
N TYR A 89 18.68 -12.07 20.38
CA TYR A 89 19.18 -10.71 20.16
C TYR A 89 19.65 -10.07 21.46
N ASN A 90 18.96 -10.35 22.58
CA ASN A 90 19.42 -9.91 23.89
C ASN A 90 20.78 -10.54 24.23
N ALA A 91 20.95 -11.84 23.97
CA ALA A 91 22.23 -12.51 24.17
C ALA A 91 23.35 -11.93 23.29
N LEU A 92 23.07 -11.56 22.04
CA LEU A 92 24.03 -10.89 21.15
C LEU A 92 24.41 -9.50 21.67
N ALA A 93 23.44 -8.71 22.17
CA ALA A 93 23.73 -7.40 22.76
C ALA A 93 24.63 -7.51 24.00
N ILE A 94 24.41 -8.52 24.85
CA ILE A 94 25.30 -8.79 25.99
C ILE A 94 26.70 -9.20 25.50
N ALA A 95 26.79 -10.09 24.51
CA ALA A 95 28.08 -10.55 23.97
C ALA A 95 28.87 -9.41 23.30
N ALA A 96 28.18 -8.47 22.65
CA ALA A 96 28.76 -7.27 22.06
C ALA A 96 29.17 -6.21 23.10
N GLY A 97 28.77 -6.36 24.36
CA GLY A 97 29.00 -5.39 25.43
C GLY A 97 28.03 -4.20 25.39
N GLU A 98 26.98 -4.26 24.57
CA GLU A 98 25.93 -3.23 24.48
C GLU A 98 24.95 -3.31 25.66
N LEU A 99 24.81 -4.49 26.27
CA LEU A 99 23.98 -4.72 27.44
C LEU A 99 24.79 -5.39 28.55
N ASP A 100 24.68 -4.89 29.79
CA ASP A 100 25.38 -5.49 30.93
C ASP A 100 24.92 -6.94 31.17
N VAL A 101 25.86 -7.84 31.48
CA VAL A 101 25.57 -9.28 31.72
C VAL A 101 24.65 -9.51 32.93
N ASN A 102 24.64 -8.57 33.87
CA ASN A 102 23.76 -8.54 35.03
C ASN A 102 22.64 -7.50 34.87
N PHE A 103 22.38 -7.00 33.65
CA PHE A 103 21.30 -6.06 33.39
C PHE A 103 19.96 -6.62 33.91
N ARG A 104 19.28 -5.78 34.69
CA ARG A 104 17.95 -6.07 35.22
C ARG A 104 16.99 -4.99 34.73
N PRO A 105 16.00 -5.35 33.92
CA PRO A 105 14.95 -4.41 33.54
C PRO A 105 14.13 -4.01 34.77
N ASP A 106 13.75 -2.73 34.86
CA ASP A 106 12.83 -2.23 35.88
C ASP A 106 11.40 -2.22 35.36
N PHE A 107 10.54 -3.06 35.95
CA PHE A 107 9.13 -3.19 35.59
C PHE A 107 8.18 -2.52 36.59
N ARG A 108 8.68 -1.80 37.60
CA ARG A 108 7.83 -1.27 38.69
C ARG A 108 6.71 -0.32 38.26
N ASN A 109 6.79 0.23 37.04
CA ASN A 109 5.78 1.11 36.44
C ASN A 109 5.21 0.53 35.13
N SER A 110 5.14 -0.79 35.01
CA SER A 110 4.60 -1.48 33.82
C SER A 110 3.35 -2.32 34.13
N GLN A 111 2.57 -1.93 35.15
CA GLN A 111 1.29 -2.57 35.47
C GLN A 111 0.33 -2.50 34.28
N PRO A 112 -0.58 -3.47 34.14
CA PRO A 112 -1.57 -3.46 33.05
C PRO A 112 -2.51 -2.25 33.16
N THR A 113 -2.88 -1.69 32.00
CA THR A 113 -3.85 -0.57 31.93
C THR A 113 -5.29 -0.98 32.29
N PHE A 114 -5.54 -2.29 32.40
CA PHE A 114 -6.82 -2.88 32.77
C PHE A 114 -6.55 -4.17 33.56
N ASN A 115 -7.25 -4.32 34.69
CA ASN A 115 -7.16 -5.52 35.51
C ASN A 115 -8.27 -6.48 35.11
N PHE A 116 -7.89 -7.60 34.48
CA PHE A 116 -8.85 -8.64 34.16
C PHE A 116 -9.38 -9.29 35.45
N PRO A 117 -10.69 -9.56 35.53
CA PRO A 117 -11.24 -10.31 36.65
C PRO A 117 -10.65 -11.72 36.65
N TRP A 118 -10.32 -12.21 37.85
CA TRP A 118 -9.81 -13.56 38.03
C TRP A 118 -10.78 -14.58 37.42
N GLN A 119 -10.22 -15.58 36.72
CA GLN A 119 -10.98 -16.65 36.10
C GLN A 119 -10.68 -17.98 36.77
N PRO A 120 -11.68 -18.86 37.01
CA PRO A 120 -11.45 -20.21 37.56
C PRO A 120 -10.42 -21.02 36.78
N ALA A 121 -10.33 -20.83 35.47
CA ALA A 121 -9.36 -21.50 34.62
C ALA A 121 -7.89 -21.16 34.95
N TRP A 122 -7.62 -20.03 35.63
CA TRP A 122 -6.27 -19.67 36.05
C TRP A 122 -5.73 -20.61 37.13
N ALA A 123 -6.63 -21.24 37.89
CA ALA A 123 -6.34 -22.25 38.91
C ALA A 123 -6.50 -23.69 38.41
N ASP A 124 -6.72 -23.89 37.11
CA ASP A 124 -6.89 -25.22 36.53
C ASP A 124 -5.67 -25.57 35.68
N LYS A 125 -4.82 -26.45 36.23
CA LYS A 125 -3.60 -26.94 35.58
C LYS A 125 -3.83 -27.72 34.28
N THR A 126 -5.09 -28.05 33.93
CA THR A 126 -5.45 -28.73 32.69
C THR A 126 -6.00 -27.76 31.63
N LYS A 127 -6.52 -26.60 32.05
CA LYS A 127 -7.11 -25.59 31.14
C LYS A 127 -6.08 -24.65 30.54
N ILE A 128 -5.07 -24.26 31.32
CA ILE A 128 -3.99 -23.36 30.86
C ILE A 128 -2.64 -24.03 31.12
N VAL A 129 -1.97 -24.42 30.04
CA VAL A 129 -0.70 -25.16 30.08
C VAL A 129 0.39 -24.54 29.20
N SER A 130 0.07 -23.56 28.36
CA SER A 130 0.99 -22.98 27.36
C SER A 130 1.25 -21.48 27.53
N MET A 131 0.70 -20.86 28.58
CA MET A 131 0.95 -19.48 28.99
C MET A 131 0.88 -19.34 30.52
N ASP A 132 1.46 -18.27 31.07
CA ASP A 132 1.41 -17.98 32.51
C ASP A 132 0.10 -17.23 32.87
N PRO A 133 -0.83 -17.82 33.64
CA PRO A 133 -2.08 -17.16 34.01
C PRO A 133 -1.90 -15.82 34.75
N PHE A 134 -0.82 -15.68 35.51
CA PHE A 134 -0.52 -14.50 36.34
C PHE A 134 0.56 -13.60 35.73
N GLY A 135 1.04 -13.92 34.53
CA GLY A 135 2.16 -13.23 33.88
C GLY A 135 1.88 -11.77 33.49
N HIS A 136 0.61 -11.35 33.54
CA HIS A 136 0.15 -10.00 33.19
C HIS A 136 0.24 -8.99 34.34
N ASP A 137 0.35 -9.47 35.59
CA ASP A 137 0.28 -8.63 36.79
C ASP A 137 1.43 -8.89 37.77
N VAL A 138 2.60 -9.27 37.25
CA VAL A 138 3.80 -9.60 38.05
C VAL A 138 4.14 -8.50 39.07
N VAL A 139 4.00 -7.24 38.69
CA VAL A 139 4.41 -6.10 39.52
C VAL A 139 3.58 -5.97 40.78
N ASN A 140 2.27 -6.22 40.72
CA ASN A 140 1.43 -6.14 41.91
C ASN A 140 1.49 -7.45 42.70
N GLN A 141 1.55 -8.59 42.02
CA GLN A 141 1.57 -9.90 42.67
C GLN A 141 2.91 -10.20 43.38
N PHE A 142 4.03 -9.67 42.88
CA PHE A 142 5.38 -9.99 43.37
C PHE A 142 6.23 -8.75 43.67
N ARG A 143 5.60 -7.67 44.15
CA ARG A 143 6.30 -6.40 44.44
C ARG A 143 7.44 -6.56 45.44
N GLU A 144 7.21 -7.29 46.53
CA GLU A 144 8.21 -7.51 47.59
C GLU A 144 9.44 -8.23 47.05
N GLU A 145 9.24 -9.24 46.20
CA GLU A 145 10.30 -10.01 45.57
C GLU A 145 11.09 -9.16 44.57
N LEU A 146 10.41 -8.30 43.78
CA LEU A 146 11.04 -7.34 42.89
C LEU A 146 11.88 -6.31 43.66
N ASP A 147 11.38 -5.82 44.80
CA ASP A 147 12.10 -4.88 45.67
C ASP A 147 13.27 -5.54 46.41
N ALA A 148 13.16 -6.84 46.71
CA ALA A 148 14.28 -7.68 47.15
C ALA A 148 15.28 -8.02 46.02
N GLY A 149 15.07 -7.49 44.82
CA GLY A 149 15.99 -7.61 43.69
C GLY A 149 15.89 -8.93 42.92
N TRP A 150 14.78 -9.66 43.03
CA TRP A 150 14.54 -10.85 42.23
C TRP A 150 14.24 -10.46 40.78
N ASP A 151 14.81 -11.17 39.83
CA ASP A 151 14.57 -10.95 38.40
C ASP A 151 13.36 -11.78 37.94
N ILE A 152 12.16 -11.24 38.25
CA ILE A 152 10.86 -11.76 37.84
C ILE A 152 10.35 -10.86 36.72
N ARG A 153 10.03 -11.43 35.55
CA ARG A 153 9.62 -10.63 34.39
C ARG A 153 8.18 -10.96 33.98
N PRO A 154 7.37 -9.96 33.60
CA PRO A 154 6.08 -10.19 32.96
C PRO A 154 6.25 -11.03 31.70
N THR A 155 5.36 -12.00 31.51
CA THR A 155 5.24 -12.77 30.25
C THR A 155 3.99 -12.38 29.47
N MET A 156 3.22 -11.43 30.01
CA MET A 156 2.09 -10.81 29.33
C MET A 156 2.07 -9.32 29.61
N ALA A 157 1.58 -8.54 28.65
CA ALA A 157 1.42 -7.10 28.80
C ALA A 157 0.05 -6.66 28.25
N VAL A 158 -0.63 -5.77 28.98
CA VAL A 158 -1.96 -5.26 28.62
C VAL A 158 -1.93 -3.74 28.46
N THR A 159 -2.30 -3.25 27.28
CA THR A 159 -2.35 -1.82 26.99
C THR A 159 -3.62 -1.44 26.23
N ARG A 160 -4.02 -0.17 26.33
CA ARG A 160 -5.08 0.43 25.51
C ARG A 160 -4.43 1.30 24.45
N ALA A 161 -4.93 1.22 23.22
CA ALA A 161 -4.41 1.97 22.09
C ALA A 161 -5.53 2.30 21.11
N ASN A 162 -5.23 3.23 20.20
CA ASN A 162 -5.99 3.38 18.98
C ASN A 162 -5.27 2.65 17.83
N MET A 163 -6.04 2.19 16.86
CA MET A 163 -5.54 1.46 15.69
C MET A 163 -6.19 2.01 14.42
N LYS A 164 -5.42 2.13 13.35
CA LYS A 164 -5.90 2.44 12.00
C LYS A 164 -5.54 1.31 11.06
N LEU A 165 -6.50 0.91 10.25
CA LEU A 165 -6.36 -0.08 9.18
C LEU A 165 -7.08 0.48 7.94
N ALA A 166 -6.45 0.37 6.78
CA ALA A 166 -6.99 0.92 5.54
C ALA A 166 -8.40 0.37 5.26
N GLU A 167 -8.60 -0.93 5.44
CA GLU A 167 -9.88 -1.61 5.22
C GLU A 167 -10.99 -1.15 6.18
N ILE A 168 -10.62 -0.67 7.37
CA ILE A 168 -11.59 -0.10 8.32
C ILE A 168 -11.94 1.33 7.92
N GLY A 169 -10.96 2.14 7.51
CA GLY A 169 -11.21 3.46 6.94
C GLY A 169 -12.09 3.40 5.68
N GLU A 170 -11.84 2.43 4.80
CA GLU A 170 -12.68 2.14 3.63
C GLU A 170 -14.09 1.67 4.04
N ALA A 171 -14.20 0.77 5.01
CA ALA A 171 -15.49 0.32 5.52
C ALA A 171 -16.33 1.49 6.06
N VAL A 172 -15.71 2.45 6.77
CA VAL A 172 -16.39 3.68 7.23
C VAL A 172 -16.82 4.55 6.05
N LYS A 173 -15.91 4.82 5.10
CA LYS A 173 -16.22 5.61 3.90
C LYS A 173 -17.37 5.03 3.07
N ASN A 174 -17.43 3.70 2.99
CA ASN A 174 -18.45 2.97 2.22
C ASN A 174 -19.74 2.71 3.02
N GLY A 175 -19.87 3.25 4.24
CA GLY A 175 -21.07 3.07 5.08
C GLY A 175 -21.28 1.64 5.59
N GLN A 176 -20.21 0.83 5.67
CA GLN A 176 -20.24 -0.55 6.18
C GLN A 176 -19.97 -0.63 7.69
N LEU A 177 -19.40 0.43 8.27
CA LEU A 177 -19.18 0.64 9.70
C LEU A 177 -19.55 2.08 10.05
N ASP A 178 -20.26 2.25 11.15
CA ASP A 178 -20.67 3.56 11.64
C ASP A 178 -19.59 4.19 12.54
N VAL A 179 -19.52 5.51 12.57
CA VAL A 179 -18.69 6.26 13.52
C VAL A 179 -19.53 6.53 14.77
N ASP A 180 -19.20 5.88 15.88
CA ASP A 180 -19.94 6.00 17.15
C ASP A 180 -19.21 6.81 18.24
N GLY A 181 -17.98 7.25 17.99
CA GLY A 181 -17.13 8.02 18.92
C GLY A 181 -16.58 7.22 20.11
N SER A 182 -16.98 5.96 20.25
CA SER A 182 -16.67 5.05 21.36
C SER A 182 -15.71 3.94 20.93
N ILE A 183 -16.08 3.13 19.94
CA ILE A 183 -15.32 2.04 19.33
C ILE A 183 -14.64 2.56 18.08
N VAL A 184 -15.42 3.09 17.12
CA VAL A 184 -14.92 3.79 15.94
C VAL A 184 -14.94 5.29 16.25
N VAL A 185 -13.76 5.87 16.44
CA VAL A 185 -13.57 7.19 17.03
C VAL A 185 -13.92 8.31 16.07
N ASP A 186 -13.53 8.19 14.79
CA ASP A 186 -13.70 9.23 13.80
C ASP A 186 -13.87 8.68 12.37
N SER A 187 -14.12 9.58 11.42
CA SER A 187 -14.33 9.27 10.00
C SER A 187 -13.09 8.75 9.27
N SER A 188 -11.90 8.78 9.89
CA SER A 188 -10.70 8.15 9.34
C SER A 188 -10.68 6.63 9.57
N GLY A 189 -11.62 6.09 10.34
CA GLY A 189 -11.65 4.69 10.73
C GLY A 189 -10.71 4.36 11.88
N GLU A 190 -10.39 5.34 12.73
CA GLU A 190 -9.64 5.10 13.96
C GLU A 190 -10.46 4.27 14.94
N VAL A 191 -9.89 3.19 15.49
CA VAL A 191 -10.59 2.27 16.38
C VAL A 191 -9.91 2.16 17.74
N ARG A 192 -10.67 2.26 18.83
CA ARG A 192 -10.17 1.96 20.18
C ARG A 192 -10.04 0.47 20.40
N VAL A 193 -8.91 0.02 20.91
CA VAL A 193 -8.61 -1.40 21.10
C VAL A 193 -7.80 -1.63 22.37
N THR A 194 -8.15 -2.68 23.10
CA THR A 194 -7.29 -3.23 24.17
C THR A 194 -6.42 -4.33 23.58
N LYS A 195 -5.10 -4.26 23.80
CA LYS A 195 -4.11 -5.21 23.29
C LYS A 195 -3.52 -6.02 24.43
N VAL A 196 -3.44 -7.34 24.26
CA VAL A 196 -2.76 -8.24 25.20
C VAL A 196 -1.68 -9.00 24.46
N ALA A 197 -0.40 -8.70 24.73
CA ALA A 197 0.73 -9.47 24.21
C ALA A 197 1.05 -10.62 25.18
N VAL A 198 1.34 -11.81 24.65
CA VAL A 198 1.55 -13.02 25.45
C VAL A 198 2.75 -13.82 24.94
N GLU A 199 3.71 -14.07 25.82
CA GLU A 199 4.81 -15.00 25.61
C GLU A 199 4.41 -16.43 25.99
N PRO A 200 4.96 -17.44 25.29
CA PRO A 200 4.70 -18.84 25.59
C PRO A 200 5.39 -19.25 26.91
N VAL A 201 4.61 -19.86 27.82
CA VAL A 201 5.10 -20.42 29.08
C VAL A 201 4.47 -21.79 29.27
N TRP A 202 5.25 -22.84 29.02
CA TRP A 202 4.76 -24.20 28.95
C TRP A 202 4.93 -24.92 30.28
N TYR A 203 3.81 -25.39 30.84
CA TYR A 203 3.79 -26.41 31.87
C TYR A 203 3.90 -27.79 31.21
N LEU A 204 5.10 -28.36 31.22
CA LEU A 204 5.45 -29.54 30.43
C LEU A 204 4.57 -30.77 30.68
N PRO A 205 4.15 -31.10 31.93
CA PRO A 205 3.21 -32.20 32.15
C PRO A 205 1.88 -31.98 31.42
N GLY A 206 1.30 -30.77 31.52
CA GLY A 206 0.05 -30.46 30.86
C GLY A 206 0.18 -30.39 29.33
N VAL A 207 1.30 -29.90 28.82
CA VAL A 207 1.58 -29.93 27.37
C VAL A 207 1.71 -31.37 26.88
N ALA A 208 2.41 -32.25 27.61
CA ALA A 208 2.53 -33.66 27.26
C ALA A 208 1.15 -34.36 27.21
N ASP A 209 0.31 -34.12 28.21
CA ASP A 209 -1.07 -34.61 28.26
C ASP A 209 -1.89 -34.13 27.05
N ARG A 210 -1.77 -32.85 26.66
CA ARG A 210 -2.45 -32.30 25.47
C ARG A 210 -2.03 -32.96 24.17
N PHE A 211 -0.82 -33.49 24.11
CA PHE A 211 -0.30 -34.22 22.95
C PHE A 211 -0.46 -35.74 23.06
N GLY A 212 -1.01 -36.26 24.15
CA GLY A 212 -1.16 -37.69 24.36
C GLY A 212 0.17 -38.44 24.44
N VAL A 213 1.23 -37.78 24.92
CA VAL A 213 2.57 -38.36 25.10
C VAL A 213 3.01 -38.24 26.56
N ASP A 214 3.94 -39.07 27.01
CA ASP A 214 4.52 -38.88 28.34
C ASP A 214 5.50 -37.69 28.37
N GLU A 215 5.64 -37.08 29.54
CA GLU A 215 6.50 -35.89 29.75
C GLU A 215 7.97 -36.15 29.36
N GLY A 216 8.47 -37.36 29.61
CA GLY A 216 9.85 -37.74 29.32
C GLY A 216 10.12 -37.77 27.82
N THR A 217 9.23 -38.40 27.06
CA THR A 217 9.28 -38.42 25.59
C THR A 217 9.19 -37.00 25.03
N LEU A 218 8.24 -36.18 25.50
CA LEU A 218 8.12 -34.78 25.06
C LEU A 218 9.44 -34.02 25.25
N ARG A 219 10.01 -34.07 26.45
CA ARG A 219 11.28 -33.40 26.79
C ARG A 219 12.43 -33.88 25.92
N ARG A 220 12.53 -35.20 25.74
CA ARG A 220 13.59 -35.82 24.93
C ARG A 220 13.50 -35.38 23.48
N THR A 221 12.32 -35.45 22.88
CA THR A 221 12.08 -34.99 21.51
C THR A 221 12.38 -33.51 21.36
N LEU A 222 11.96 -32.66 22.31
CA LEU A 222 12.30 -31.23 22.29
C LEU A 222 13.82 -31.00 22.32
N PHE A 223 14.55 -31.69 23.19
CA PHE A 223 16.01 -31.57 23.27
C PHE A 223 16.70 -32.05 21.98
N GLU A 224 16.40 -33.27 21.52
CA GLU A 224 17.04 -33.88 20.36
C GLU A 224 16.75 -33.10 19.07
N HIS A 225 15.50 -32.67 18.85
CA HIS A 225 15.08 -31.98 17.63
C HIS A 225 15.29 -30.46 17.65
N THR A 226 15.77 -29.88 18.75
CA THR A 226 16.28 -28.50 18.81
C THR A 226 17.81 -28.44 18.80
N GLY A 227 18.47 -29.52 18.35
CA GLY A 227 19.93 -29.59 18.23
C GLY A 227 20.66 -29.66 19.56
N GLY A 228 20.03 -30.23 20.59
CA GLY A 228 20.58 -30.30 21.95
C GLY A 228 20.47 -28.99 22.72
N SER A 229 19.59 -28.07 22.30
CA SER A 229 19.32 -26.84 23.03
C SER A 229 18.63 -27.14 24.37
N TYR A 230 18.95 -26.36 25.40
CA TYR A 230 18.39 -26.50 26.77
C TYR A 230 18.60 -27.88 27.40
N PRO A 231 19.83 -28.24 27.80
CA PRO A 231 20.14 -29.53 28.45
C PRO A 231 19.30 -29.84 29.69
N GLU A 232 18.75 -28.82 30.34
CA GLU A 232 17.82 -28.94 31.45
C GLU A 232 16.55 -29.74 31.12
N LEU A 233 16.14 -29.80 29.86
CA LEU A 233 15.00 -30.65 29.44
C LEU A 233 15.21 -32.12 29.83
N ILE A 234 16.46 -32.60 29.74
CA ILE A 234 16.86 -33.96 30.12
C ILE A 234 17.35 -34.02 31.57
N THR A 235 18.19 -33.06 31.96
CA THR A 235 18.95 -33.13 33.22
C THR A 235 18.18 -32.60 34.43
N ARG A 236 17.12 -31.81 34.23
CA ARG A 236 16.32 -31.20 35.30
C ARG A 236 14.84 -31.57 35.18
N PRO A 237 14.47 -32.85 35.42
CA PRO A 237 13.08 -33.30 35.38
C PRO A 237 12.21 -32.65 36.47
N ASP A 238 12.83 -32.07 37.51
CA ASP A 238 12.17 -31.30 38.56
C ASP A 238 11.66 -29.94 38.08
N LEU A 239 12.27 -29.34 37.05
CA LEU A 239 11.80 -28.08 36.46
C LEU A 239 10.65 -28.36 35.50
N LYS A 240 9.40 -28.08 35.92
CA LYS A 240 8.19 -28.38 35.14
C LYS A 240 7.77 -27.30 34.15
N VAL A 241 8.38 -26.12 34.20
CA VAL A 241 8.03 -24.99 33.34
C VAL A 241 9.15 -24.67 32.35
N PHE A 242 8.77 -24.44 31.09
CA PHE A 242 9.66 -24.12 29.98
C PHE A 242 9.16 -22.89 29.22
N LEU A 243 10.03 -21.92 28.97
CA LEU A 243 9.76 -20.76 28.11
C LEU A 243 10.44 -21.00 26.76
N PRO A 244 9.75 -21.64 25.80
CA PRO A 244 10.33 -21.91 24.48
C PRO A 244 10.57 -20.58 23.72
N PRO A 245 11.70 -20.45 23.00
CA PRO A 245 12.02 -19.25 22.22
C PRO A 245 11.25 -19.20 20.89
N ILE A 246 9.93 -19.33 20.94
CA ILE A 246 9.03 -19.32 19.77
C ILE A 246 8.18 -18.05 19.74
N GLY A 247 7.47 -17.84 18.65
CA GLY A 247 6.51 -16.74 18.51
C GLY A 247 5.36 -16.87 19.51
N GLY A 248 5.01 -15.75 20.16
CA GLY A 248 3.85 -15.65 21.04
C GLY A 248 2.53 -15.36 20.31
N LEU A 249 1.62 -14.69 21.00
CA LEU A 249 0.35 -14.22 20.42
C LEU A 249 0.03 -12.78 20.86
N THR A 250 -0.92 -12.17 20.17
CA THR A 250 -1.52 -10.90 20.58
C THR A 250 -3.03 -10.97 20.47
N VAL A 251 -3.73 -10.59 21.55
CA VAL A 251 -5.18 -10.42 21.57
C VAL A 251 -5.51 -8.95 21.31
N TYR A 252 -6.48 -8.70 20.45
CA TYR A 252 -7.10 -7.41 20.20
C TYR A 252 -8.56 -7.51 20.61
N ILE A 253 -8.96 -6.69 21.58
CA ILE A 253 -10.33 -6.64 22.10
C ILE A 253 -10.95 -5.31 21.67
N PHE A 254 -12.07 -5.41 20.96
CA PHE A 254 -12.92 -4.31 20.54
C PHE A 254 -14.12 -4.24 21.48
N GLY A 255 -14.35 -3.06 22.05
CA GLY A 255 -15.29 -2.88 23.15
C GLY A 255 -14.67 -3.03 24.54
N PRO A 256 -15.49 -2.92 25.59
CA PRO A 256 -15.01 -2.98 26.97
C PRO A 256 -14.49 -4.39 27.33
N PRO A 257 -13.23 -4.54 27.77
CA PRO A 257 -12.62 -5.85 28.02
C PRO A 257 -13.28 -6.65 29.14
N GLU A 258 -13.96 -5.99 30.09
CA GLU A 258 -14.75 -6.64 31.13
C GLU A 258 -15.94 -7.47 30.61
N ARG A 259 -16.42 -7.21 29.38
CA ARG A 259 -17.54 -7.94 28.77
C ARG A 259 -17.14 -9.22 28.08
N VAL A 260 -15.84 -9.47 27.88
CA VAL A 260 -15.35 -10.63 27.10
C VAL A 260 -15.72 -11.95 27.77
N SER A 261 -15.78 -12.00 29.11
CA SER A 261 -16.14 -13.18 29.89
C SER A 261 -17.64 -13.29 30.20
N ASP A 262 -18.45 -12.29 29.85
CA ASP A 262 -19.89 -12.30 30.12
C ASP A 262 -20.64 -13.13 29.06
N GLU A 263 -21.19 -14.26 29.48
CA GLU A 263 -21.93 -15.19 28.61
C GLU A 263 -23.24 -14.59 28.07
N ASN A 264 -23.76 -13.52 28.69
CA ASN A 264 -24.99 -12.85 28.25
C ASN A 264 -24.75 -11.85 27.12
N VAL A 265 -23.49 -11.48 26.88
CA VAL A 265 -23.08 -10.61 25.79
C VAL A 265 -22.74 -11.46 24.57
N LYS A 266 -23.00 -10.93 23.37
CA LYS A 266 -22.61 -11.60 22.13
C LYS A 266 -21.13 -11.43 21.87
N LEU A 267 -20.46 -12.51 21.47
CA LEU A 267 -19.02 -12.53 21.17
C LEU A 267 -18.75 -12.92 19.72
N ALA A 268 -18.09 -12.03 18.98
CA ALA A 268 -17.48 -12.31 17.69
C ALA A 268 -15.98 -12.60 17.86
N LEU A 269 -15.53 -13.77 17.41
CA LEU A 269 -14.16 -14.25 17.60
C LEU A 269 -13.48 -14.56 16.26
N ARG A 270 -12.30 -13.97 16.06
CA ARG A 270 -11.38 -14.32 14.98
C ARG A 270 -10.07 -14.86 15.55
N ILE A 271 -9.70 -16.08 15.18
CA ILE A 271 -8.38 -16.65 15.48
C ILE A 271 -7.56 -16.71 14.20
N HIS A 272 -6.50 -15.93 14.16
CA HIS A 272 -5.63 -15.74 13.02
C HIS A 272 -4.24 -16.33 13.29
N ASP A 273 -3.68 -17.01 12.29
CA ASP A 273 -2.27 -17.41 12.31
C ASP A 273 -1.53 -16.47 11.35
N GLU A 274 -0.39 -15.94 11.80
CA GLU A 274 0.45 -15.00 11.07
C GLU A 274 0.75 -15.47 9.65
N CYS A 275 0.64 -14.52 8.72
CA CYS A 275 0.98 -14.69 7.33
C CYS A 275 1.57 -13.39 6.81
N ASN A 276 2.82 -13.11 7.13
CA ASN A 276 3.52 -11.86 6.83
C ASN A 276 3.33 -11.37 5.39
N GLY A 277 3.55 -12.26 4.41
CA GLY A 277 3.37 -11.93 2.99
C GLY A 277 1.95 -11.47 2.62
N SER A 278 0.91 -11.94 3.30
CA SER A 278 -0.47 -11.50 3.05
C SER A 278 -0.86 -10.36 3.99
N ASP A 279 -0.61 -10.52 5.29
CA ASP A 279 -1.02 -9.60 6.34
C ASP A 279 -0.37 -8.22 6.21
N VAL A 280 0.91 -8.17 5.80
CA VAL A 280 1.67 -6.92 5.67
C VAL A 280 1.69 -6.44 4.22
N PHE A 281 1.92 -7.34 3.27
CA PHE A 281 2.18 -7.00 1.87
C PHE A 281 1.05 -7.35 0.90
N GLN A 282 -0.10 -7.80 1.41
CA GLN A 282 -1.30 -8.08 0.62
C GLN A 282 -1.09 -9.05 -0.54
N SER A 283 -0.25 -10.09 -0.35
CA SER A 283 -0.11 -11.17 -1.33
C SER A 283 -1.48 -11.83 -1.63
N ASP A 284 -1.76 -11.99 -2.92
CA ASP A 284 -2.95 -12.57 -3.54
C ASP A 284 -2.94 -14.13 -3.57
N ILE A 285 -1.85 -14.74 -3.10
CA ILE A 285 -1.63 -16.20 -3.13
C ILE A 285 -2.45 -16.93 -2.05
N CYS A 286 -2.88 -16.23 -1.00
CA CYS A 286 -3.67 -16.81 0.09
C CYS A 286 -4.73 -15.85 0.63
N THR A 287 -5.74 -16.39 1.32
CA THR A 287 -6.89 -15.65 1.87
C THR A 287 -6.66 -15.10 3.28
N CYS A 288 -5.41 -15.06 3.76
CA CYS A 288 -5.12 -14.71 5.16
C CYS A 288 -5.52 -13.27 5.49
N ARG A 289 -5.06 -12.28 4.71
CA ARG A 289 -5.39 -10.86 4.92
C ARG A 289 -6.86 -10.53 4.70
N PRO A 290 -7.52 -10.93 3.58
CA PRO A 290 -8.93 -10.64 3.39
C PRO A 290 -9.79 -11.17 4.55
N TYR A 291 -9.48 -12.36 5.04
CA TYR A 291 -10.23 -12.96 6.13
C TYR A 291 -9.89 -12.35 7.50
N LEU A 292 -8.67 -11.87 7.70
CA LEU A 292 -8.29 -11.09 8.89
C LEU A 292 -9.04 -9.76 8.92
N ALA A 293 -9.06 -9.02 7.81
CA ALA A 293 -9.74 -7.74 7.69
C ALA A 293 -11.26 -7.89 7.89
N PHE A 294 -11.87 -8.89 7.27
CA PHE A 294 -13.26 -9.29 7.54
C PHE A 294 -13.48 -9.60 9.02
N GLY A 295 -12.57 -10.39 9.61
CA GLY A 295 -12.58 -10.75 11.01
C GLY A 295 -12.61 -9.55 11.96
N ILE A 296 -11.74 -8.57 11.70
CA ILE A 296 -11.63 -7.32 12.46
C ILE A 296 -12.90 -6.48 12.30
N ARG A 297 -13.42 -6.33 11.07
CA ARG A 297 -14.64 -5.56 10.79
C ARG A 297 -15.85 -6.10 11.54
N GLU A 298 -16.06 -7.42 11.50
CA GLU A 298 -17.18 -8.06 12.21
C GLU A 298 -17.00 -8.00 13.74
N ALA A 299 -15.76 -8.11 14.24
CA ALA A 299 -15.48 -7.94 15.67
C ALA A 299 -15.79 -6.50 16.14
N ILE A 300 -15.44 -5.49 15.35
CA ILE A 300 -15.82 -4.09 15.60
C ILE A 300 -17.34 -3.96 15.62
N ARG A 301 -18.02 -4.44 14.57
CA ARG A 301 -19.48 -4.33 14.46
C ARG A 301 -20.20 -4.98 15.66
N GLU A 302 -19.74 -6.16 16.10
CA GLU A 302 -20.31 -6.81 17.28
C GLU A 302 -20.14 -5.94 18.54
N ALA A 303 -18.96 -5.33 18.72
CA ALA A 303 -18.72 -4.41 19.83
C ALA A 303 -19.62 -3.16 19.78
N GLN A 304 -19.85 -2.58 18.59
CA GLN A 304 -20.76 -1.44 18.41
C GLN A 304 -22.21 -1.79 18.75
N ASN A 305 -22.62 -3.03 18.48
CA ASN A 305 -23.95 -3.56 18.81
C ASN A 305 -24.13 -3.90 20.31
N GLY A 306 -23.20 -3.48 21.17
CA GLY A 306 -23.21 -3.77 22.61
C GLY A 306 -22.58 -5.11 22.98
N GLY A 307 -22.11 -5.88 21.99
CA GLY A 307 -21.37 -7.13 22.13
C GLY A 307 -19.89 -6.96 22.52
N SER A 308 -19.12 -8.00 22.24
CA SER A 308 -17.66 -8.06 22.39
C SER A 308 -17.02 -8.56 21.09
N GLY A 309 -15.98 -7.87 20.62
CA GLY A 309 -15.18 -8.30 19.48
C GLY A 309 -13.79 -8.74 19.92
N VAL A 310 -13.36 -9.94 19.53
CA VAL A 310 -12.01 -10.45 19.88
C VAL A 310 -11.31 -11.00 18.64
N VAL A 311 -10.10 -10.50 18.39
CA VAL A 311 -9.18 -11.03 17.37
C VAL A 311 -7.91 -11.51 18.06
N ILE A 312 -7.54 -12.76 17.87
CA ILE A 312 -6.31 -13.35 18.41
C ILE A 312 -5.37 -13.63 17.25
N TYR A 313 -4.19 -13.04 17.30
CA TYR A 313 -3.15 -13.14 16.30
C TYR A 313 -1.99 -14.00 16.83
N PHE A 314 -1.86 -15.22 16.32
CA PHE A 314 -0.78 -16.14 16.66
C PHE A 314 0.40 -15.99 15.71
N ARG A 315 1.62 -15.88 16.23
CA ARG A 315 2.84 -15.80 15.42
C ARG A 315 3.30 -17.17 14.93
N LYS A 316 2.53 -17.74 14.00
CA LYS A 316 2.66 -19.11 13.45
C LYS A 316 2.76 -19.09 11.91
N GLU A 317 3.74 -18.34 11.38
CA GLU A 317 3.99 -18.22 9.94
C GLU A 317 4.07 -19.59 9.22
N GLY A 318 3.47 -19.65 8.03
CA GLY A 318 3.56 -20.82 7.15
C GLY A 318 3.02 -22.11 7.78
N ARG A 319 1.98 -22.04 8.62
CA ARG A 319 1.48 -23.18 9.41
C ARG A 319 2.52 -23.72 10.40
N ALA A 320 3.25 -22.80 11.05
CA ALA A 320 4.37 -23.09 11.93
C ALA A 320 5.55 -23.83 11.26
N LEU A 321 5.63 -23.81 9.92
CA LEU A 321 6.78 -24.32 9.16
C LEU A 321 7.81 -23.22 8.85
N GLY A 322 7.43 -21.95 9.04
CA GLY A 322 8.25 -20.80 8.71
C GLY A 322 8.15 -20.36 7.25
N GLU A 323 8.58 -19.13 6.99
CA GLU A 323 8.45 -18.46 5.69
C GLU A 323 9.28 -19.13 4.58
N VAL A 324 10.47 -19.62 4.90
CA VAL A 324 11.35 -20.31 3.94
C VAL A 324 10.65 -21.54 3.37
N ILE A 325 10.13 -22.43 4.23
CA ILE A 325 9.43 -23.64 3.79
C ILE A 325 8.18 -23.28 2.97
N LYS A 326 7.43 -22.27 3.42
CA LYS A 326 6.27 -21.75 2.68
C LYS A 326 6.65 -21.32 1.25
N TYR A 327 7.75 -20.60 1.07
CA TYR A 327 8.21 -20.17 -0.25
C TYR A 327 8.75 -21.33 -1.09
N LEU A 328 9.43 -22.32 -0.49
CA LEU A 328 9.81 -23.54 -1.18
C LEU A 328 8.57 -24.30 -1.71
N VAL A 329 7.49 -24.37 -0.91
CA VAL A 329 6.21 -24.94 -1.34
C VAL A 329 5.60 -24.15 -2.49
N TYR A 330 5.62 -22.81 -2.45
CA TYR A 330 5.17 -21.97 -3.57
C TYR A 330 6.00 -22.20 -4.84
N ASN A 331 7.32 -22.31 -4.71
CA ASN A 331 8.20 -22.60 -5.84
C ASN A 331 7.90 -23.97 -6.46
N ALA A 332 7.66 -24.99 -5.63
CA ALA A 332 7.28 -26.32 -6.11
C ALA A 332 5.90 -26.35 -6.76
N ARG A 333 4.94 -25.57 -6.26
CA ARG A 333 3.62 -25.38 -6.89
C ARG A 333 3.77 -24.78 -8.29
N LYS A 334 4.57 -23.72 -8.45
CA LYS A 334 4.82 -23.07 -9.74
C LYS A 334 5.51 -23.99 -10.76
N ARG A 335 6.45 -24.84 -10.32
CA ARG A 335 7.20 -25.75 -11.22
C ARG A 335 6.41 -27.00 -11.63
N GLY A 336 5.50 -27.48 -10.79
CA GLY A 336 4.84 -28.78 -10.95
C GLY A 336 3.37 -28.73 -11.34
N GLY A 337 2.87 -27.55 -11.72
CA GLY A 337 1.45 -27.25 -11.89
C GLY A 337 0.78 -26.92 -10.55
N ASP A 338 0.12 -25.76 -10.47
CA ASP A 338 -0.58 -25.28 -9.28
C ASP A 338 -2.07 -25.67 -9.35
N THR A 339 -2.42 -26.84 -8.83
CA THR A 339 -3.80 -27.35 -8.79
C THR A 339 -4.23 -27.69 -7.37
N ALA A 340 -5.53 -27.56 -7.09
CA ALA A 340 -6.06 -27.70 -5.74
C ALA A 340 -5.88 -29.14 -5.18
N ASP A 341 -5.96 -30.16 -6.04
CA ASP A 341 -5.76 -31.58 -5.69
C ASP A 341 -4.34 -31.88 -5.19
N LYS A 342 -3.33 -31.10 -5.61
CA LYS A 342 -1.92 -31.30 -5.23
C LYS A 342 -1.47 -30.44 -4.05
N TYR A 343 -2.30 -29.52 -3.58
CA TYR A 343 -1.91 -28.48 -2.60
C TYR A 343 -1.25 -29.05 -1.33
N PHE A 344 -1.88 -30.04 -0.70
CA PHE A 344 -1.35 -30.64 0.53
C PHE A 344 -0.16 -31.58 0.27
N THR A 345 -0.23 -32.38 -0.78
CA THR A 345 0.85 -33.30 -1.19
C THR A 345 2.16 -32.54 -1.45
N ARG A 346 2.09 -31.34 -2.05
CA ARG A 346 3.28 -30.49 -2.26
C ARG A 346 3.90 -30.01 -0.95
N THR A 347 3.07 -29.73 0.06
CA THR A 347 3.55 -29.37 1.38
C THR A 347 4.21 -30.58 2.04
N GLU A 348 3.58 -31.75 2.02
CA GLU A 348 4.14 -32.99 2.58
C GLU A 348 5.49 -33.36 1.95
N ASN A 349 5.62 -33.22 0.64
CA ASN A 349 6.86 -33.55 -0.07
C ASN A 349 8.06 -32.69 0.37
N ILE A 350 7.83 -31.47 0.87
CA ILE A 350 8.89 -30.54 1.28
C ILE A 350 9.08 -30.54 2.79
N ALA A 351 7.98 -30.48 3.53
CA ALA A 351 7.97 -30.31 4.98
C ALA A 351 7.86 -31.64 5.75
N GLY A 352 7.59 -32.75 5.08
CA GLY A 352 7.30 -34.05 5.69
C GLY A 352 5.91 -34.16 6.33
N VAL A 353 5.17 -33.05 6.45
CA VAL A 353 3.83 -32.97 7.05
C VAL A 353 2.97 -31.91 6.35
N ARG A 354 1.63 -32.01 6.44
CA ARG A 354 0.69 -31.01 5.87
C ARG A 354 0.62 -29.73 6.70
N ASP A 355 0.70 -29.87 8.02
CA ASP A 355 0.45 -28.81 8.99
C ASP A 355 1.16 -29.13 10.30
N MET A 356 1.99 -28.20 10.79
CA MET A 356 2.68 -28.34 12.08
C MET A 356 1.97 -27.53 13.18
N ARG A 357 0.83 -26.88 12.87
CA ARG A 357 0.08 -26.11 13.86
C ARG A 357 -0.63 -27.04 14.81
N PHE A 358 -0.08 -27.14 16.00
CA PHE A 358 -0.80 -27.70 17.12
C PHE A 358 -1.80 -26.68 17.65
N GLN A 359 -3.07 -26.88 17.31
CA GLN A 359 -4.18 -26.06 17.82
C GLN A 359 -4.62 -26.48 19.22
N ALA A 360 -4.14 -27.61 19.75
CA ALA A 360 -4.50 -28.12 21.09
C ALA A 360 -4.16 -27.16 22.24
N LEU A 361 -3.17 -26.27 22.05
CA LEU A 361 -2.75 -25.25 23.02
C LEU A 361 -3.43 -23.88 22.78
N MET A 362 -4.05 -23.68 21.62
CA MET A 362 -4.67 -22.41 21.25
C MET A 362 -5.81 -21.96 22.19
N PRO A 363 -6.67 -22.85 22.73
CA PRO A 363 -7.76 -22.45 23.62
C PRO A 363 -7.32 -21.84 24.95
N ASP A 364 -6.07 -22.02 25.38
CA ASP A 364 -5.59 -21.54 26.68
C ASP A 364 -5.83 -20.02 26.88
N ILE A 365 -5.61 -19.21 25.85
CA ILE A 365 -5.88 -17.77 25.90
C ILE A 365 -7.37 -17.45 25.99
N LEU A 366 -8.25 -18.28 25.43
CA LEU A 366 -9.70 -18.12 25.55
C LEU A 366 -10.16 -18.43 26.98
N HIS A 367 -9.61 -19.48 27.59
CA HIS A 367 -9.82 -19.78 29.00
C HIS A 367 -9.27 -18.69 29.91
N TRP A 368 -8.11 -18.12 29.58
CA TRP A 368 -7.55 -17.00 30.32
C TRP A 368 -8.45 -15.77 30.27
N LEU A 369 -9.06 -15.49 29.12
CA LEU A 369 -10.06 -14.42 28.93
C LEU A 369 -11.42 -14.72 29.61
N GLY A 370 -11.63 -15.93 30.13
CA GLY A 370 -12.89 -16.34 30.74
C GLY A 370 -14.00 -16.68 29.74
N ILE A 371 -13.66 -16.87 28.46
CA ILE A 371 -14.63 -17.17 27.40
C ILE A 371 -15.15 -18.60 27.58
N LYS A 372 -16.47 -18.74 27.64
CA LYS A 372 -17.16 -20.06 27.71
C LYS A 372 -18.09 -20.32 26.51
N LYS A 373 -18.45 -19.26 25.79
CA LYS A 373 -19.34 -19.28 24.63
C LYS A 373 -18.86 -18.26 23.60
N VAL A 374 -18.85 -18.67 22.33
CA VAL A 374 -18.58 -17.83 21.17
C VAL A 374 -19.84 -17.83 20.30
N ASP A 375 -20.47 -16.67 20.14
CA ASP A 375 -21.68 -16.56 19.32
C ASP A 375 -21.31 -16.67 17.85
N ARG A 376 -20.27 -15.95 17.40
CA ARG A 376 -19.82 -15.94 15.99
C ARG A 376 -18.32 -16.21 15.88
N MET A 377 -17.95 -17.40 15.40
CA MET A 377 -16.56 -17.75 15.09
C MET A 377 -16.27 -17.48 13.61
N LEU A 378 -15.41 -16.50 13.33
CA LEU A 378 -15.01 -16.09 11.99
C LEU A 378 -13.86 -16.97 11.48
N SER A 379 -14.14 -18.25 11.26
CA SER A 379 -13.16 -19.25 10.80
C SER A 379 -13.79 -20.44 10.08
N MET A 380 -13.13 -20.87 9.01
CA MET A 380 -13.46 -22.11 8.29
C MET A 380 -12.67 -23.33 8.80
N SER A 381 -11.68 -23.13 9.69
CA SER A 381 -10.77 -24.20 10.11
C SER A 381 -11.41 -25.13 11.14
N ASN A 382 -11.54 -26.41 10.80
CA ASN A 382 -11.99 -27.43 11.76
C ASN A 382 -10.98 -27.61 12.90
N MET A 383 -9.68 -27.62 12.61
CA MET A 383 -8.65 -27.74 13.66
C MET A 383 -8.80 -26.68 14.76
N LYS A 384 -9.17 -25.44 14.38
CA LYS A 384 -9.43 -24.37 15.37
C LYS A 384 -10.75 -24.59 16.08
N HIS A 385 -11.81 -24.87 15.35
CA HIS A 385 -13.13 -25.14 15.91
C HIS A 385 -13.10 -26.30 16.92
N ASP A 386 -12.57 -27.44 16.51
CA ASP A 386 -12.57 -28.67 17.29
C ASP A 386 -11.73 -28.51 18.56
N ALA A 387 -10.58 -27.85 18.47
CA ALA A 387 -9.76 -27.53 19.65
C ALA A 387 -10.54 -26.69 20.68
N ILE A 388 -11.32 -25.70 20.24
CA ILE A 388 -12.13 -24.85 21.13
C ILE A 388 -13.27 -25.65 21.75
N VAL A 389 -14.03 -26.41 20.96
CA VAL A 389 -15.16 -27.20 21.46
C VAL A 389 -14.68 -28.30 22.42
N GLN A 390 -13.61 -29.02 22.07
CA GLN A 390 -13.03 -30.06 22.93
C GLN A 390 -12.46 -29.49 24.23
N SER A 391 -12.05 -28.22 24.25
CA SER A 391 -11.63 -27.53 25.48
C SER A 391 -12.80 -27.14 26.40
N GLY A 392 -14.04 -27.30 25.92
CA GLY A 392 -15.27 -27.03 26.67
C GLY A 392 -15.93 -25.67 26.38
N ILE A 393 -15.51 -24.96 25.33
CA ILE A 393 -16.09 -23.68 24.92
C ILE A 393 -17.10 -23.92 23.80
N LYS A 394 -18.32 -23.42 23.97
CA LYS A 394 -19.39 -23.60 22.96
C LYS A 394 -19.21 -22.60 21.82
N ILE A 395 -19.41 -23.04 20.58
CA ILE A 395 -19.48 -22.17 19.39
C ILE A 395 -20.90 -22.30 18.82
N LEU A 396 -21.60 -21.18 18.65
CA LEU A 396 -22.98 -21.17 18.13
C LEU A 396 -23.01 -21.08 16.60
N GLU A 397 -22.27 -20.14 16.03
CA GLU A 397 -22.20 -19.91 14.60
C GLU A 397 -20.74 -19.96 14.11
N ARG A 398 -20.51 -20.64 12.98
CA ARG A 398 -19.26 -20.55 12.22
C ARG A 398 -19.53 -19.72 10.97
N VAL A 399 -18.77 -18.65 10.80
CA VAL A 399 -18.92 -17.73 9.68
C VAL A 399 -17.75 -17.94 8.72
N PRO A 400 -17.98 -18.35 7.46
CA PRO A 400 -16.92 -18.45 6.45
C PRO A 400 -16.49 -17.06 5.95
N ILE A 401 -15.39 -17.01 5.19
CA ILE A 401 -15.07 -15.79 4.45
C ILE A 401 -16.13 -15.59 3.35
N PRO A 402 -16.64 -14.37 3.13
CA PRO A 402 -17.51 -14.09 1.99
C PRO A 402 -16.81 -14.35 0.64
N GLU A 403 -17.55 -14.85 -0.35
CA GLU A 403 -17.02 -15.28 -1.65
C GLU A 403 -16.38 -14.10 -2.42
N GLU A 404 -16.98 -12.92 -2.31
CA GLU A 404 -16.51 -11.69 -2.91
C GLU A 404 -15.17 -11.20 -2.35
N LEU A 405 -14.76 -11.70 -1.17
CA LEU A 405 -13.48 -11.35 -0.54
C LEU A 405 -12.37 -12.39 -0.81
N ILE A 406 -12.66 -13.44 -1.57
CA ILE A 406 -11.66 -14.45 -1.96
C ILE A 406 -10.92 -13.95 -3.22
N PRO A 407 -9.58 -13.79 -3.21
CA PRO A 407 -8.81 -13.46 -4.41
C PRO A 407 -8.85 -14.59 -5.46
N SER A 408 -8.78 -14.28 -6.76
CA SER A 408 -8.79 -15.27 -7.86
C SER A 408 -7.74 -16.36 -7.65
N ASP A 409 -6.52 -15.95 -7.34
CA ASP A 409 -5.35 -16.82 -7.24
C ASP A 409 -5.33 -17.66 -5.96
N SER A 410 -6.11 -17.24 -4.97
CA SER A 410 -6.29 -17.98 -3.73
C SER A 410 -7.33 -19.09 -3.85
N ARG A 411 -8.04 -19.23 -4.99
CA ARG A 411 -9.02 -20.32 -5.20
C ARG A 411 -8.41 -21.70 -5.05
N VAL A 412 -7.21 -21.90 -5.60
CA VAL A 412 -6.44 -23.15 -5.44
C VAL A 412 -6.28 -23.53 -3.97
N GLU A 413 -6.01 -22.55 -3.10
CA GLU A 413 -5.85 -22.78 -1.67
C GLU A 413 -7.19 -23.04 -0.97
N ILE A 414 -8.23 -22.23 -1.25
CA ILE A 414 -9.50 -22.33 -0.52
C ILE A 414 -10.27 -23.59 -0.90
N ASP A 415 -10.29 -23.96 -2.18
CA ASP A 415 -11.01 -25.15 -2.67
C ASP A 415 -10.33 -26.42 -2.18
N ALA A 416 -8.99 -26.45 -2.16
CA ALA A 416 -8.23 -27.54 -1.56
C ALA A 416 -8.55 -27.69 -0.06
N LYS A 417 -8.66 -26.58 0.67
CA LYS A 417 -9.00 -26.59 2.10
C LYS A 417 -10.41 -27.07 2.35
N ILE A 418 -11.40 -26.60 1.58
CA ILE A 418 -12.80 -27.04 1.67
C ILE A 418 -12.88 -28.54 1.44
N ASN A 419 -12.21 -29.06 0.41
CA ASN A 419 -12.18 -30.50 0.13
C ASN A 419 -11.44 -31.31 1.22
N ALA A 420 -10.42 -30.74 1.85
CA ALA A 420 -9.78 -31.33 3.03
C ALA A 420 -10.60 -31.18 4.33
N GLY A 421 -11.85 -30.73 4.22
CA GLY A 421 -12.83 -30.71 5.30
C GLY A 421 -13.11 -29.34 5.90
N TYR A 422 -12.49 -28.24 5.44
CA TYR A 422 -12.80 -26.91 5.99
C TYR A 422 -14.27 -26.56 5.80
N PHE A 423 -14.86 -25.91 6.80
CA PHE A 423 -16.27 -25.54 6.80
C PHE A 423 -16.59 -24.52 5.71
N THR A 424 -17.67 -24.74 4.99
CA THR A 424 -18.23 -23.83 4.00
C THR A 424 -19.75 -23.94 4.01
N THR A 425 -20.45 -22.86 3.65
CA THR A 425 -21.89 -22.86 3.38
C THR A 425 -22.20 -23.05 1.89
N GLY A 426 -21.17 -23.09 1.04
CA GLY A 426 -21.26 -23.25 -0.42
C GLY A 426 -21.11 -24.70 -0.92
N ARG A 427 -20.97 -24.86 -2.23
CA ARG A 427 -20.86 -26.16 -2.93
C ARG A 427 -19.55 -26.88 -2.59
N GLN A 428 -19.61 -28.20 -2.41
CA GLN A 428 -18.43 -29.09 -2.34
C GLN A 428 -18.02 -29.52 -3.75
N TYR A 429 -16.73 -29.48 -4.05
CA TYR A 429 -16.16 -29.82 -5.37
C TYR A 429 -15.75 -31.30 -5.45
N THR A 430 -15.91 -31.92 -6.62
CA THR A 430 -15.38 -33.27 -6.89
C THR A 430 -13.87 -33.25 -7.16
N LEU A 431 -13.21 -34.41 -7.11
CA LEU A 431 -11.77 -34.53 -7.44
C LEU A 431 -11.45 -34.06 -8.87
N GLU A 432 -12.37 -34.28 -9.82
CA GLU A 432 -12.24 -33.84 -11.20
C GLU A 432 -12.37 -32.30 -11.32
N GLU A 433 -13.30 -31.70 -10.56
CA GLU A 433 -13.47 -30.24 -10.50
C GLU A 433 -12.26 -29.55 -9.84
N LEU A 434 -11.67 -30.15 -8.80
CA LEU A 434 -10.46 -29.63 -8.14
C LEU A 434 -9.22 -29.64 -9.04
N ALA A 435 -9.10 -30.63 -9.92
CA ALA A 435 -8.02 -30.70 -10.91
C ALA A 435 -8.15 -29.61 -11.99
N ALA A 436 -9.35 -29.07 -12.20
CA ALA A 436 -9.63 -27.97 -13.12
C ALA A 436 -9.28 -26.59 -12.54
N VAL A 437 -9.24 -26.43 -11.21
CA VAL A 437 -8.83 -25.19 -10.54
C VAL A 437 -7.30 -25.04 -10.65
N LYS A 438 -6.86 -24.06 -11.45
CA LYS A 438 -5.44 -23.82 -11.74
C LYS A 438 -5.00 -22.44 -11.24
N GLY A 439 -3.86 -22.39 -10.56
CA GLY A 439 -3.17 -21.16 -10.19
C GLY A 439 -2.12 -20.75 -11.23
N ARG A 440 -1.38 -19.67 -10.96
CA ARG A 440 -0.35 -19.13 -11.87
C ARG A 440 0.79 -20.12 -12.11
N GLY A 441 1.24 -20.20 -13.36
CA GLY A 441 2.35 -21.04 -13.81
C GLY A 441 3.73 -20.45 -13.51
N TRP A 442 4.78 -21.11 -14.04
CA TRP A 442 6.15 -20.62 -14.02
C TRP A 442 6.36 -19.56 -15.11
N GLU A 443 5.87 -18.35 -14.87
CA GLU A 443 6.18 -17.18 -15.68
C GLU A 443 7.47 -16.54 -15.15
N LYS A 444 8.45 -16.26 -16.02
CA LYS A 444 9.58 -15.41 -15.63
C LYS A 444 9.07 -13.98 -15.44
N TRP A 445 9.73 -13.21 -14.57
CA TRP A 445 9.39 -11.79 -14.42
C TRP A 445 9.55 -11.01 -15.75
N GLU A 446 10.39 -11.52 -16.67
CA GLU A 446 10.57 -11.03 -18.03
C GLU A 446 9.46 -11.45 -19.01
N ASP A 447 8.75 -12.55 -18.74
CA ASP A 447 7.76 -13.15 -19.64
C ASP A 447 6.33 -12.64 -19.36
N VAL A 448 6.16 -11.85 -18.31
CA VAL A 448 4.88 -11.19 -18.00
C VAL A 448 4.78 -9.98 -18.92
N THR A 449 4.28 -10.20 -20.14
CA THR A 449 3.71 -9.12 -20.93
C THR A 449 2.58 -8.51 -20.10
N LEU A 450 2.55 -7.17 -20.05
CA LEU A 450 1.51 -6.40 -19.34
C LEU A 450 0.08 -6.77 -19.78
N SER A 451 -0.10 -7.56 -20.85
CA SER A 451 -1.39 -7.97 -21.40
C SER A 451 -2.21 -8.92 -20.53
N GLU A 452 -1.61 -9.74 -19.66
CA GLU A 452 -2.38 -10.80 -18.96
C GLU A 452 -2.78 -10.47 -17.52
N ARG A 453 -2.09 -9.52 -16.85
CA ARG A 453 -2.40 -9.17 -15.44
C ARG A 453 -3.47 -8.08 -15.26
N TYR A 454 -3.87 -7.38 -16.33
CA TYR A 454 -4.98 -6.41 -16.24
C TYR A 454 -6.37 -7.05 -16.40
N SER A 455 -6.43 -8.37 -16.65
CA SER A 455 -7.71 -9.08 -16.86
C SER A 455 -8.37 -9.57 -15.56
N THR A 456 -7.68 -9.54 -14.41
CA THR A 456 -8.18 -10.10 -13.14
C THR A 456 -8.01 -9.20 -11.92
N MET A 457 -7.89 -7.88 -12.10
CA MET A 457 -8.37 -6.94 -11.08
C MET A 457 -9.85 -6.67 -11.33
N GLY A 458 -10.74 -7.30 -10.57
CA GLY A 458 -12.00 -6.64 -10.21
C GLY A 458 -11.61 -5.51 -9.26
N SER A 459 -11.57 -4.24 -9.62
CA SER A 459 -12.61 -3.42 -10.26
C SER A 459 -13.86 -3.19 -9.38
N HIS A 460 -13.64 -2.71 -8.16
CA HIS A 460 -14.54 -1.68 -7.61
C HIS A 460 -14.03 -0.26 -7.83
N THR A 461 -13.21 -0.08 -8.85
CA THR A 461 -13.53 0.88 -9.91
C THR A 461 -13.46 0.07 -11.19
N GLN A 462 -14.58 -0.13 -11.91
CA GLN A 462 -14.48 -0.51 -13.32
C GLN A 462 -13.36 0.36 -13.90
N SER A 463 -12.27 -0.24 -14.44
CA SER A 463 -11.42 0.53 -15.35
C SER A 463 -12.40 1.19 -16.28
N PRO A 464 -12.45 2.53 -16.30
CA PRO A 464 -13.54 3.22 -16.95
C PRO A 464 -13.63 2.66 -18.35
N ALA A 465 -14.83 2.25 -18.79
CA ALA A 465 -14.97 1.78 -20.16
C ALA A 465 -14.36 2.86 -21.06
N VAL A 466 -13.31 2.52 -21.82
CA VAL A 466 -12.70 3.42 -22.78
C VAL A 466 -12.91 2.80 -24.13
N SER A 467 -13.68 3.48 -24.97
CA SER A 467 -13.85 3.04 -26.34
C SER A 467 -12.54 3.25 -27.11
N PRO A 468 -12.11 2.30 -27.95
CA PRO A 468 -10.93 2.46 -28.79
C PRO A 468 -11.00 3.77 -29.58
N GLN A 469 -9.97 4.60 -29.46
CA GLN A 469 -9.82 5.81 -30.26
C GLN A 469 -8.88 5.55 -31.44
N PRO A 470 -8.98 6.36 -32.51
CA PRO A 470 -8.00 6.29 -33.61
C PRO A 470 -6.58 6.45 -33.08
N HIS A 471 -5.62 5.72 -33.67
CA HIS A 471 -4.21 5.77 -33.26
C HIS A 471 -3.64 7.20 -33.31
N VAL A 472 -3.99 7.94 -34.36
CA VAL A 472 -3.69 9.37 -34.49
C VAL A 472 -4.86 10.21 -33.98
N PRO A 473 -4.64 11.20 -33.09
CA PRO A 473 -5.72 12.03 -32.56
C PRO A 473 -6.49 12.79 -33.66
N LYS A 474 -7.82 12.82 -33.54
CA LYS A 474 -8.70 13.45 -34.53
C LYS A 474 -8.43 14.96 -34.69
N PRO A 475 -8.42 15.48 -35.92
CA PRO A 475 -8.35 16.92 -36.19
C PRO A 475 -9.46 17.71 -35.49
N GLY A 476 -9.15 18.92 -35.04
CA GLY A 476 -10.10 19.83 -34.38
C GLY A 476 -9.47 20.74 -33.34
N VAL A 477 -10.33 21.37 -32.53
CA VAL A 477 -9.91 22.19 -31.39
C VAL A 477 -9.98 21.37 -30.11
N TRP A 478 -8.86 21.32 -29.41
CA TRP A 478 -8.69 20.64 -28.13
C TRP A 478 -8.49 21.66 -27.01
N CYS A 479 -9.10 21.42 -25.85
CA CYS A 479 -8.99 22.33 -24.71
C CYS A 479 -8.03 21.77 -23.64
N PRO A 480 -6.89 22.44 -23.32
CA PRO A 480 -6.06 22.13 -22.17
C PRO A 480 -6.72 22.66 -20.89
N ALA A 481 -7.56 21.83 -20.28
CA ALA A 481 -8.49 22.26 -19.26
C ALA A 481 -7.78 22.69 -17.96
N VAL A 482 -8.25 23.78 -17.34
CA VAL A 482 -7.73 24.28 -16.05
C VAL A 482 -8.15 23.39 -14.87
N THR A 483 -7.48 23.57 -13.72
CA THR A 483 -7.72 22.79 -12.49
C THR A 483 -8.40 23.62 -11.40
N PHE A 484 -9.44 23.05 -10.77
CA PHE A 484 -10.14 23.63 -9.62
C PHE A 484 -9.57 23.11 -8.29
N PHE A 485 -9.40 24.00 -7.32
CA PHE A 485 -8.87 23.69 -5.99
C PHE A 485 -9.81 24.19 -4.89
N ASN A 486 -9.83 23.46 -3.77
CA ASN A 486 -10.28 23.98 -2.49
C ASN A 486 -9.09 24.62 -1.78
N HIS A 487 -9.04 25.95 -1.76
CA HIS A 487 -7.91 26.69 -1.18
C HIS A 487 -7.87 26.68 0.35
N ASN A 488 -8.95 26.28 1.04
CA ASN A 488 -8.94 26.13 2.49
C ASN A 488 -8.17 24.88 2.94
N THR A 489 -8.14 23.85 2.09
CA THR A 489 -7.48 22.56 2.37
C THR A 489 -6.29 22.29 1.45
N ASP A 490 -6.08 23.11 0.43
CA ASP A 490 -5.11 22.90 -0.66
C ASP A 490 -5.24 21.54 -1.35
N THR A 491 -6.49 21.13 -1.64
CA THR A 491 -6.83 19.87 -2.33
C THR A 491 -7.60 20.14 -3.61
N LEU A 492 -7.68 19.15 -4.51
CA LEU A 492 -8.53 19.23 -5.70
C LEU A 492 -10.02 19.40 -5.33
N ASP A 493 -10.74 20.24 -6.08
CA ASP A 493 -12.22 20.26 -6.09
C ASP A 493 -12.72 19.44 -7.29
N LEU A 494 -12.82 18.12 -7.08
CA LEU A 494 -13.20 17.18 -8.14
C LEU A 494 -14.66 17.34 -8.58
N ASP A 495 -15.56 17.81 -7.72
CA ASP A 495 -16.97 17.98 -8.06
C ASP A 495 -17.15 19.12 -9.06
N SER A 496 -16.54 20.27 -8.79
CA SER A 496 -16.49 21.38 -9.75
C SER A 496 -15.74 20.98 -11.02
N GLN A 497 -14.65 20.22 -10.88
CA GLN A 497 -13.85 19.77 -12.01
C GLN A 497 -14.65 18.86 -12.97
N LYS A 498 -15.40 17.89 -12.46
CA LYS A 498 -16.23 16.98 -13.27
C LYS A 498 -17.33 17.74 -14.02
N LYS A 499 -18.01 18.68 -13.34
CA LYS A 499 -19.01 19.56 -13.99
C LYS A 499 -18.38 20.34 -15.15
N TYR A 500 -17.19 20.89 -14.93
CA TYR A 500 -16.49 21.66 -15.94
C TYR A 500 -16.05 20.80 -17.15
N TYR A 501 -15.48 19.62 -16.91
CA TYR A 501 -15.12 18.69 -17.99
C TYR A 501 -16.35 18.23 -18.81
N ALA A 502 -17.46 17.92 -18.13
CA ALA A 502 -18.71 17.55 -18.79
C ALA A 502 -19.35 18.72 -19.58
N TYR A 503 -19.12 19.96 -19.15
CA TYR A 503 -19.52 21.15 -19.91
C TYR A 503 -18.68 21.28 -21.18
N LEU A 504 -17.34 21.26 -21.06
CA LEU A 504 -16.43 21.40 -22.21
C LEU A 504 -16.58 20.28 -23.24
N SER A 505 -16.94 19.06 -22.85
CA SER A 505 -17.16 17.97 -23.82
C SER A 505 -18.39 18.17 -24.71
N LYS A 506 -19.29 19.10 -24.35
CA LYS A 506 -20.55 19.39 -25.05
C LYS A 506 -20.53 20.66 -25.89
N THR A 507 -19.36 21.28 -26.08
CA THR A 507 -19.21 22.59 -26.76
C THR A 507 -18.62 22.48 -28.16
N GLY A 508 -18.61 21.28 -28.77
CA GLY A 508 -18.05 21.05 -30.12
C GLY A 508 -16.52 20.87 -30.16
N LEU A 509 -15.85 20.81 -29.00
CA LEU A 509 -14.43 20.48 -28.94
C LEU A 509 -14.17 19.04 -29.38
N ALA A 510 -13.04 18.81 -30.05
CA ALA A 510 -12.64 17.49 -30.53
C ALA A 510 -12.11 16.58 -29.42
N GLY A 511 -11.65 17.17 -28.32
CA GLY A 511 -11.16 16.43 -27.15
C GLY A 511 -10.66 17.37 -26.05
N LEU A 512 -10.38 16.79 -24.88
CA LEU A 512 -9.75 17.51 -23.77
C LEU A 512 -8.30 17.08 -23.59
N VAL A 513 -7.45 18.05 -23.26
CA VAL A 513 -6.10 17.80 -22.76
C VAL A 513 -6.10 18.03 -21.25
N ILE A 514 -5.87 16.97 -20.49
CA ILE A 514 -5.77 17.00 -19.03
C ILE A 514 -4.31 17.05 -18.65
N LEU A 515 -3.96 17.76 -17.57
CA LEU A 515 -2.58 17.90 -17.10
C LEU A 515 -1.64 18.61 -18.09
N GLY A 516 -2.17 19.55 -18.87
CA GLY A 516 -1.35 20.49 -19.62
C GLY A 516 -0.72 21.54 -18.70
N THR A 517 0.06 22.47 -19.27
CA THR A 517 0.61 23.60 -18.51
C THR A 517 -0.50 24.45 -17.85
N ASN A 518 -1.64 24.66 -18.52
CA ASN A 518 -2.79 25.40 -17.97
C ASN A 518 -3.50 24.69 -16.80
N SER A 519 -3.29 23.38 -16.65
CA SER A 519 -3.81 22.60 -15.52
C SER A 519 -2.90 22.69 -14.28
N GLU A 520 -1.82 23.49 -14.35
CA GLU A 520 -0.81 23.61 -13.29
C GLU A 520 -0.17 22.27 -12.94
N ALA A 521 -0.02 21.37 -13.94
CA ALA A 521 0.32 19.97 -13.70
C ALA A 521 1.59 19.77 -12.85
N PHE A 522 2.59 20.63 -12.98
CA PHE A 522 3.85 20.57 -12.22
C PHE A 522 3.70 20.96 -10.73
N LEU A 523 2.54 21.42 -10.30
CA LEU A 523 2.18 21.67 -8.89
C LEU A 523 1.32 20.56 -8.30
N LEU A 524 0.99 19.54 -9.09
CA LEU A 524 0.17 18.41 -8.67
C LEU A 524 1.03 17.24 -8.24
N THR A 525 0.60 16.57 -7.18
CA THR A 525 1.15 15.27 -6.81
C THR A 525 0.82 14.22 -7.88
N ARG A 526 1.54 13.09 -7.87
CA ARG A 526 1.25 11.96 -8.76
C ARG A 526 -0.19 11.47 -8.61
N GLU A 527 -0.69 11.40 -7.38
CA GLU A 527 -2.04 10.93 -7.09
C GLU A 527 -3.11 11.89 -7.63
N GLU A 528 -2.93 13.20 -7.41
CA GLU A 528 -3.83 14.24 -7.94
C GLU A 528 -3.90 14.22 -9.47
N ARG A 529 -2.76 13.96 -10.14
CA ARG A 529 -2.72 13.78 -11.59
C ARG A 529 -3.62 12.63 -12.05
N ALA A 530 -3.52 11.48 -11.39
CA ALA A 530 -4.37 10.32 -11.70
C ALA A 530 -5.85 10.60 -11.42
N GLN A 531 -6.16 11.26 -10.30
CA GLN A 531 -7.52 11.66 -9.91
C GLN A 531 -8.16 12.58 -10.96
N LEU A 532 -7.44 13.56 -11.50
CA LEU A 532 -7.97 14.46 -12.54
C LEU A 532 -8.26 13.75 -13.86
N ILE A 533 -7.40 12.81 -14.28
CA ILE A 533 -7.64 12.03 -15.51
C ILE A 533 -8.87 11.12 -15.32
N ALA A 534 -8.97 10.44 -14.18
CA ALA A 534 -10.11 9.59 -13.87
C ALA A 534 -11.41 10.40 -13.80
N ALA A 535 -11.40 11.56 -13.13
CA ALA A 535 -12.53 12.48 -13.08
C ALA A 535 -12.92 13.02 -14.46
N ALA A 536 -11.94 13.31 -15.33
CA ALA A 536 -12.21 13.68 -16.71
C ALA A 536 -12.92 12.56 -17.45
N ARG A 537 -12.40 11.33 -17.40
CA ARG A 537 -13.02 10.16 -18.05
C ARG A 537 -14.44 9.92 -17.56
N GLU A 538 -14.67 9.95 -16.25
CA GLU A 538 -16.00 9.81 -15.66
C GLU A 538 -16.97 10.89 -16.17
N ALA A 539 -16.52 12.14 -16.26
CA ALA A 539 -17.34 13.27 -16.68
C ALA A 539 -17.71 13.25 -18.18
N VAL A 540 -16.83 12.75 -19.04
CA VAL A 540 -17.01 12.80 -20.50
C VAL A 540 -17.51 11.49 -21.12
N GLY A 541 -17.55 10.40 -20.34
CA GLY A 541 -17.95 9.08 -20.81
C GLY A 541 -16.86 8.36 -21.61
N PRO A 542 -17.14 7.14 -22.12
CA PRO A 542 -16.14 6.24 -22.71
C PRO A 542 -15.61 6.68 -24.08
N ASP A 543 -16.41 7.42 -24.84
CA ASP A 543 -16.16 7.70 -26.26
C ASP A 543 -15.44 9.03 -26.52
N TYR A 544 -15.41 9.92 -25.54
CA TYR A 544 -14.88 11.26 -25.74
C TYR A 544 -13.33 11.25 -25.64
N PRO A 545 -12.59 11.86 -26.59
CA PRO A 545 -11.13 11.79 -26.60
C PRO A 545 -10.47 12.59 -25.46
N LEU A 546 -9.54 11.93 -24.75
CA LEU A 546 -8.71 12.52 -23.69
C LEU A 546 -7.22 12.35 -23.99
N MET A 547 -6.48 13.44 -23.89
CA MET A 547 -5.02 13.44 -23.96
C MET A 547 -4.45 13.89 -22.62
N ALA A 548 -3.52 13.14 -22.04
CA ALA A 548 -2.95 13.42 -20.72
C ALA A 548 -1.51 13.92 -20.81
N GLY A 549 -1.21 15.03 -20.14
CA GLY A 549 0.15 15.55 -19.99
C GLY A 549 0.95 14.73 -18.99
N VAL A 550 2.02 14.10 -19.46
CA VAL A 550 2.87 13.20 -18.64
C VAL A 550 4.35 13.58 -18.67
N GLY A 551 4.67 14.79 -19.14
CA GLY A 551 6.02 15.34 -19.11
C GLY A 551 6.58 15.40 -17.68
N ALA A 552 7.78 14.87 -17.50
CA ALA A 552 8.54 14.89 -16.25
C ALA A 552 10.04 15.12 -16.53
N HIS A 553 10.86 15.14 -15.47
CA HIS A 553 12.29 15.44 -15.59
C HIS A 553 13.15 14.25 -16.03
N SER A 554 12.63 13.02 -15.93
CA SER A 554 13.32 11.80 -16.33
C SER A 554 12.41 10.87 -17.15
N THR A 555 13.02 9.97 -17.93
CA THR A 555 12.32 8.92 -18.67
C THR A 555 11.49 8.02 -17.74
N LYS A 556 12.05 7.65 -16.59
CA LYS A 556 11.38 6.78 -15.61
C LYS A 556 10.09 7.42 -15.08
N GLN A 557 10.14 8.68 -14.66
CA GLN A 557 8.96 9.41 -14.19
C GLN A 557 7.93 9.61 -15.30
N THR A 558 8.38 9.91 -16.53
CA THR A 558 7.48 10.07 -17.69
C THR A 558 6.71 8.79 -17.98
N LEU A 559 7.39 7.64 -17.95
CA LEU A 559 6.76 6.33 -18.17
C LEU A 559 5.84 5.91 -17.02
N GLU A 560 6.17 6.28 -15.78
CA GLU A 560 5.30 6.07 -14.63
C GLU A 560 3.99 6.85 -14.77
N LEU A 561 4.08 8.15 -15.08
CA LEU A 561 2.91 8.99 -15.33
C LEU A 561 2.11 8.54 -16.57
N ALA A 562 2.79 8.01 -17.59
CA ALA A 562 2.15 7.45 -18.78
C ALA A 562 1.32 6.20 -18.46
N ALA A 563 1.83 5.33 -17.58
CA ALA A 563 1.10 4.16 -17.11
C ALA A 563 -0.12 4.56 -16.26
N ASP A 564 0.04 5.52 -15.34
CA ASP A 564 -1.06 6.05 -14.53
C ASP A 564 -2.15 6.68 -15.43
N ALA A 565 -1.75 7.45 -16.45
CA ALA A 565 -2.67 8.07 -17.38
C ALA A 565 -3.47 7.05 -18.19
N ALA A 566 -2.84 5.97 -18.62
CA ALA A 566 -3.52 4.88 -19.31
C ALA A 566 -4.52 4.16 -18.40
N ALA A 567 -4.11 3.85 -17.17
CA ALA A 567 -4.99 3.22 -16.17
C ALA A 567 -6.19 4.10 -15.80
N ALA A 568 -6.00 5.42 -15.75
CA ALA A 568 -7.05 6.39 -15.46
C ALA A 568 -7.96 6.70 -16.68
N GLY A 569 -7.68 6.12 -17.85
CA GLY A 569 -8.56 6.18 -19.02
C GLY A 569 -8.24 7.28 -20.04
N ALA A 570 -7.00 7.78 -20.09
CA ALA A 570 -6.55 8.62 -21.21
C ALA A 570 -6.46 7.82 -22.51
N ASN A 571 -6.56 8.51 -23.66
CA ASN A 571 -6.37 7.91 -24.99
C ASN A 571 -5.00 8.21 -25.58
N TYR A 572 -4.40 9.33 -25.18
CA TYR A 572 -3.16 9.83 -25.75
C TYR A 572 -2.27 10.47 -24.67
N LEU A 573 -0.97 10.52 -24.93
CA LEU A 573 0.02 11.11 -24.01
C LEU A 573 0.64 12.35 -24.63
N LEU A 574 0.66 13.46 -23.89
CA LEU A 574 1.32 14.70 -24.29
C LEU A 574 2.62 14.86 -23.49
N VAL A 575 3.76 14.84 -24.19
CA VAL A 575 5.08 14.66 -23.56
C VAL A 575 6.02 15.82 -23.87
N LEU A 576 6.39 16.60 -22.85
CA LEU A 576 7.45 17.61 -22.96
C LEU A 576 8.84 16.95 -23.04
N PRO A 577 9.83 17.57 -23.70
CA PRO A 577 11.21 17.13 -23.60
C PRO A 577 11.76 17.30 -22.16
N PRO A 578 12.75 16.50 -21.73
CA PRO A 578 13.37 16.63 -20.42
C PRO A 578 14.20 17.91 -20.35
N ALA A 579 13.76 18.89 -19.56
CA ALA A 579 14.23 20.27 -19.73
C ALA A 579 14.80 20.97 -18.50
N TYR A 580 14.74 20.35 -17.31
CA TYR A 580 15.28 20.99 -16.09
C TYR A 580 16.77 21.33 -16.24
N PHE A 581 17.54 20.39 -16.79
CA PHE A 581 18.96 20.58 -17.11
C PHE A 581 19.17 21.07 -18.55
N GLY A 582 18.52 22.18 -18.95
CA GLY A 582 18.49 22.66 -20.33
C GLY A 582 19.86 22.74 -21.04
N LYS A 583 20.92 23.20 -20.35
CA LYS A 583 22.30 23.23 -20.89
C LYS A 583 22.86 21.83 -21.23
N ALA A 584 22.41 20.80 -20.53
CA ALA A 584 22.83 19.41 -20.72
C ALA A 584 21.89 18.62 -21.65
N THR A 585 20.67 19.11 -21.88
CA THR A 585 19.70 18.48 -22.80
C THR A 585 20.03 18.83 -24.25
N THR A 586 20.95 18.08 -24.85
CA THR A 586 21.25 18.16 -26.29
C THR A 586 20.15 17.50 -27.14
N MET A 587 20.12 17.75 -28.45
CA MET A 587 19.19 17.06 -29.36
C MET A 587 19.42 15.54 -29.42
N SER A 588 20.64 15.04 -29.13
CA SER A 588 20.86 13.60 -28.99
C SER A 588 20.22 13.03 -27.74
N VAL A 589 20.20 13.78 -26.63
CA VAL A 589 19.46 13.43 -25.40
C VAL A 589 17.96 13.42 -25.67
N VAL A 590 17.43 14.44 -26.36
CA VAL A 590 16.01 14.51 -26.73
C VAL A 590 15.60 13.31 -27.59
N LYS A 591 16.39 12.98 -28.64
CA LYS A 591 16.13 11.81 -29.49
C LYS A 591 16.10 10.52 -28.70
N ARG A 592 17.11 10.27 -27.85
CA ARG A 592 17.16 9.07 -26.99
C ARG A 592 15.97 9.00 -26.04
N PHE A 593 15.60 10.13 -25.42
CA PHE A 593 14.45 10.19 -24.52
C PHE A 593 13.15 9.80 -25.23
N PHE A 594 12.88 10.36 -26.41
CA PHE A 594 11.66 10.02 -27.15
C PHE A 594 11.68 8.61 -27.74
N ALA A 595 12.83 8.09 -28.17
CA ALA A 595 12.95 6.69 -28.57
C ALA A 595 12.57 5.74 -27.41
N ASP A 596 13.11 6.02 -26.23
CA ASP A 596 12.85 5.28 -24.98
C ASP A 596 11.38 5.34 -24.53
N VAL A 597 10.74 6.50 -24.70
CA VAL A 597 9.33 6.71 -24.37
C VAL A 597 8.45 6.02 -25.39
N ALA A 598 8.70 6.21 -26.69
CA ALA A 598 7.91 5.64 -27.77
C ALA A 598 7.89 4.10 -27.74
N ALA A 599 9.01 3.47 -27.35
CA ALA A 599 9.13 2.02 -27.25
C ALA A 599 8.33 1.41 -26.09
N ARG A 600 8.02 2.17 -25.04
CA ARG A 600 7.46 1.65 -23.77
C ARG A 600 6.14 2.28 -23.34
N ALA A 601 5.78 3.43 -23.90
CA ALA A 601 4.55 4.12 -23.56
C ALA A 601 3.32 3.26 -23.96
N PRO A 602 2.34 3.07 -23.05
CA PRO A 602 1.18 2.22 -23.30
C PRO A 602 0.15 2.85 -24.25
N LEU A 603 0.31 4.13 -24.59
CA LEU A 603 -0.62 4.91 -25.41
C LEU A 603 0.16 5.74 -26.45
N PRO A 604 -0.50 6.17 -27.56
CA PRO A 604 0.14 7.01 -28.56
C PRO A 604 0.65 8.35 -28.00
N VAL A 605 1.83 8.75 -28.45
CA VAL A 605 2.61 9.86 -27.92
C VAL A 605 2.55 11.07 -28.84
N ILE A 606 2.24 12.23 -28.26
CA ILE A 606 2.26 13.54 -28.90
C ILE A 606 3.41 14.32 -28.29
N ILE A 607 4.36 14.74 -29.13
CA ILE A 607 5.46 15.60 -28.71
C ILE A 607 4.89 16.95 -28.28
N TYR A 608 5.19 17.41 -27.07
CA TYR A 608 4.87 18.76 -26.64
C TYR A 608 6.11 19.65 -26.80
N ASN A 609 6.14 20.45 -27.86
CA ASN A 609 7.22 21.40 -28.08
C ASN A 609 6.86 22.79 -27.52
N PHE A 610 7.39 23.09 -26.33
CA PHE A 610 7.15 24.36 -25.63
C PHE A 610 8.45 24.91 -24.99
N PRO A 611 9.32 25.56 -25.79
CA PRO A 611 10.62 26.03 -25.33
C PRO A 611 10.56 26.98 -24.14
N GLY A 612 9.53 27.83 -24.05
CA GLY A 612 9.35 28.82 -22.99
C GLY A 612 9.24 28.23 -21.58
N VAL A 613 8.74 27.00 -21.44
CA VAL A 613 8.68 26.27 -20.14
C VAL A 613 9.71 25.14 -20.07
N CYS A 614 10.49 24.95 -21.13
CA CYS A 614 11.49 23.91 -21.28
C CYS A 614 12.90 24.47 -21.40
N ASN A 615 13.21 25.58 -20.70
CA ASN A 615 14.55 26.15 -20.62
C ASN A 615 15.21 26.36 -22.00
N GLY A 616 14.41 26.77 -22.99
CA GLY A 616 14.86 27.02 -24.36
C GLY A 616 15.03 25.78 -25.25
N VAL A 617 14.77 24.57 -24.74
CA VAL A 617 14.82 23.33 -25.55
C VAL A 617 13.71 23.38 -26.61
N ASP A 618 14.09 23.59 -27.86
CA ASP A 618 13.22 23.60 -29.03
C ASP A 618 13.53 22.42 -29.94
N ILE A 619 12.51 21.62 -30.24
CA ILE A 619 12.63 20.50 -31.16
C ILE A 619 12.31 21.01 -32.57
N ASP A 620 13.24 20.85 -33.50
CA ASP A 620 13.04 21.23 -34.91
C ASP A 620 12.34 20.12 -35.72
N SER A 621 11.88 20.47 -36.93
CA SER A 621 11.16 19.53 -37.79
C SER A 621 12.00 18.32 -38.19
N GLU A 622 13.32 18.46 -38.36
CA GLU A 622 14.19 17.35 -38.74
C GLU A 622 14.34 16.34 -37.60
N THR A 623 14.53 16.84 -36.38
CA THR A 623 14.60 16.03 -35.16
C THR A 623 13.29 15.32 -34.89
N MET A 624 12.14 16.00 -35.05
CA MET A 624 10.82 15.35 -34.95
C MET A 624 10.66 14.25 -35.99
N THR A 625 11.03 14.52 -37.24
CA THR A 625 10.96 13.53 -38.32
C THR A 625 11.82 12.30 -38.02
N ALA A 626 13.02 12.50 -37.48
CA ALA A 626 13.90 11.41 -37.06
C ALA A 626 13.26 10.56 -35.95
N ILE A 627 12.69 11.20 -34.92
CA ILE A 627 12.00 10.51 -33.81
C ILE A 627 10.85 9.64 -34.32
N VAL A 628 10.01 10.18 -35.21
CA VAL A 628 8.84 9.47 -35.75
C VAL A 628 9.30 8.25 -36.57
N ARG A 629 10.30 8.41 -37.44
CA ARG A 629 10.86 7.33 -38.27
C ARG A 629 11.54 6.24 -37.43
N GLU A 630 12.31 6.64 -36.42
CA GLU A 630 12.96 5.70 -35.50
C GLU A 630 11.92 4.90 -34.70
N SER A 631 10.87 5.57 -34.21
CA SER A 631 9.78 4.88 -33.53
C SER A 631 8.99 3.93 -34.44
N ALA A 632 8.82 4.27 -35.72
CA ALA A 632 8.19 3.39 -36.70
C ALA A 632 9.07 2.16 -37.00
N ALA A 633 10.37 2.36 -37.21
CA ALA A 633 11.33 1.30 -37.48
C ALA A 633 11.49 0.32 -36.31
N ALA A 634 11.28 0.78 -35.07
CA ALA A 634 11.33 -0.05 -33.87
C ALA A 634 10.07 -0.92 -33.66
N ARG A 635 9.01 -0.74 -34.45
CA ARG A 635 7.74 -1.46 -34.30
C ARG A 635 7.49 -2.42 -35.44
N ALA A 636 6.95 -3.60 -35.12
CA ALA A 636 6.73 -4.68 -36.08
C ALA A 636 5.69 -4.34 -37.17
N ASP A 637 4.73 -3.46 -36.86
CA ASP A 637 3.71 -2.97 -37.79
C ASP A 637 4.20 -1.81 -38.67
N GLY A 638 5.40 -1.28 -38.42
CA GLY A 638 5.94 -0.11 -39.11
C GLY A 638 5.20 1.20 -38.79
N VAL A 639 4.26 1.19 -37.84
CA VAL A 639 3.47 2.38 -37.47
C VAL A 639 4.10 3.02 -36.24
N SER A 640 4.45 4.30 -36.33
CA SER A 640 5.07 5.03 -35.21
C SER A 640 4.15 5.10 -33.99
N ASN A 641 4.71 4.97 -32.78
CA ASN A 641 3.97 5.28 -31.55
C ASN A 641 4.02 6.79 -31.23
N VAL A 642 4.83 7.56 -31.96
CA VAL A 642 4.85 9.03 -31.90
C VAL A 642 3.97 9.57 -33.03
N VAL A 643 2.77 10.02 -32.67
CA VAL A 643 1.65 10.24 -33.61
C VAL A 643 1.27 11.70 -33.79
N GLY A 644 1.99 12.63 -33.16
CA GLY A 644 1.72 14.04 -33.36
C GLY A 644 2.64 14.98 -32.60
N VAL A 645 2.36 16.28 -32.75
CA VAL A 645 3.06 17.33 -32.03
C VAL A 645 2.11 18.48 -31.66
N LYS A 646 2.29 19.04 -30.46
CA LYS A 646 1.78 20.36 -30.06
C LYS A 646 2.90 21.39 -30.19
N LEU A 647 2.75 22.35 -31.11
CA LEU A 647 3.74 23.40 -31.38
C LEU A 647 3.32 24.73 -30.73
N THR A 648 4.04 25.18 -29.70
CA THR A 648 3.75 26.46 -29.02
C THR A 648 4.51 27.64 -29.64
N CYS A 649 5.41 27.38 -30.58
CA CYS A 649 6.31 28.38 -31.18
C CYS A 649 5.70 29.21 -32.32
N ALA A 650 4.40 29.05 -32.63
CA ALA A 650 3.70 29.81 -33.66
C ALA A 650 4.33 29.79 -35.07
N SER A 651 5.14 28.77 -35.39
CA SER A 651 5.88 28.69 -36.65
C SER A 651 5.09 27.95 -37.72
N VAL A 652 4.47 28.70 -38.64
CA VAL A 652 3.80 28.15 -39.83
C VAL A 652 4.77 27.29 -40.64
N GLY A 653 6.04 27.70 -40.78
CA GLY A 653 7.05 26.94 -41.51
C GLY A 653 7.39 25.57 -40.89
N LYS A 654 7.29 25.39 -39.57
CA LYS A 654 7.41 24.04 -38.96
C LYS A 654 6.21 23.16 -39.32
N ILE A 655 4.99 23.74 -39.30
CA ILE A 655 3.77 23.02 -39.68
C ILE A 655 3.88 22.56 -41.14
N THR A 656 4.21 23.47 -42.07
CA THR A 656 4.34 23.15 -43.49
C THR A 656 5.36 22.02 -43.75
N ARG A 657 6.53 22.06 -43.11
CA ARG A 657 7.55 21.00 -43.27
C ARG A 657 7.08 19.64 -42.76
N LEU A 658 6.40 19.61 -41.60
CA LEU A 658 5.86 18.37 -41.04
C LEU A 658 4.71 17.82 -41.89
N ALA A 659 3.79 18.67 -42.34
CA ALA A 659 2.69 18.30 -43.24
C ALA A 659 3.17 17.86 -44.64
N ALA A 660 4.33 18.35 -45.09
CA ALA A 660 4.98 17.85 -46.32
C ALA A 660 5.70 16.50 -46.11
N THR A 661 5.98 16.12 -44.86
CA THR A 661 6.71 14.89 -44.52
C THR A 661 5.76 13.75 -44.14
N PHE A 662 4.65 14.05 -43.48
CA PHE A 662 3.70 13.08 -42.94
C PHE A 662 2.27 13.43 -43.36
N SER A 663 1.48 12.40 -43.67
CA SER A 663 0.03 12.57 -43.84
C SER A 663 -0.66 12.81 -42.49
N GLN A 664 -1.87 13.36 -42.51
CA GLN A 664 -2.65 13.59 -41.27
C GLN A 664 -3.09 12.28 -40.59
N ASP A 665 -3.10 11.16 -41.31
CA ASP A 665 -3.42 9.83 -40.78
C ASP A 665 -2.19 9.16 -40.12
N GLU A 666 -0.99 9.69 -40.34
CA GLU A 666 0.26 9.22 -39.73
C GLU A 666 0.70 10.11 -38.56
N PHE A 667 0.54 11.43 -38.68
CA PHE A 667 1.05 12.39 -37.71
C PHE A 667 0.22 13.68 -37.62
N ALA A 668 -0.39 13.93 -36.47
CA ALA A 668 -1.23 15.12 -36.24
C ALA A 668 -0.43 16.31 -35.70
N VAL A 669 -0.36 17.41 -36.47
CA VAL A 669 0.30 18.66 -36.06
C VAL A 669 -0.73 19.62 -35.48
N TYR A 670 -0.63 19.94 -34.20
CA TYR A 670 -1.49 20.91 -33.50
C TYR A 670 -0.75 22.22 -33.21
N GLY A 671 -1.38 23.35 -33.52
CA GLY A 671 -0.94 24.64 -32.99
C GLY A 671 -1.20 24.72 -31.48
N GLY A 672 -0.33 25.40 -30.73
CA GLY A 672 -0.46 25.59 -29.28
C GLY A 672 -1.07 26.94 -28.86
N GLN A 673 -1.45 27.78 -29.83
CA GLN A 673 -1.98 29.13 -29.62
C GLN A 673 -3.20 29.34 -30.52
N SER A 674 -4.32 29.83 -29.98
CA SER A 674 -5.61 29.92 -30.70
C SER A 674 -5.60 30.95 -31.81
N ASP A 675 -4.94 32.09 -31.61
CA ASP A 675 -4.70 33.13 -32.63
C ASP A 675 -3.98 32.60 -33.90
N PHE A 676 -3.30 31.46 -33.84
CA PHE A 676 -2.66 30.80 -34.98
C PHE A 676 -3.51 29.72 -35.67
N LEU A 677 -4.73 29.43 -35.18
CA LEU A 677 -5.57 28.33 -35.68
C LEU A 677 -5.76 28.37 -37.20
N LEU A 678 -6.24 29.49 -37.76
CA LEU A 678 -6.51 29.57 -39.21
C LEU A 678 -5.24 29.46 -40.06
N ALA A 679 -4.17 30.13 -39.66
CA ALA A 679 -2.89 30.07 -40.37
C ALA A 679 -2.29 28.66 -40.35
N GLY A 680 -2.43 27.94 -39.23
CA GLY A 680 -2.03 26.55 -39.13
C GLY A 680 -2.88 25.64 -40.03
N LEU A 681 -4.19 25.80 -40.03
CA LEU A 681 -5.11 25.03 -40.88
C LEU A 681 -4.83 25.26 -42.37
N SER A 682 -4.50 26.49 -42.79
CA SER A 682 -4.20 26.80 -44.19
C SER A 682 -2.94 26.13 -44.75
N VAL A 683 -2.07 25.63 -43.87
CA VAL A 683 -0.86 24.89 -44.27
C VAL A 683 -0.85 23.44 -43.80
N GLY A 684 -2.02 22.89 -43.43
CA GLY A 684 -2.18 21.45 -43.19
C GLY A 684 -2.06 20.99 -41.73
N SER A 685 -2.17 21.88 -40.74
CA SER A 685 -2.30 21.44 -39.33
C SER A 685 -3.59 20.62 -39.11
N ALA A 686 -3.59 19.76 -38.09
CA ALA A 686 -4.76 19.04 -37.63
C ALA A 686 -5.71 19.95 -36.80
N GLY A 687 -5.27 21.14 -36.41
CA GLY A 687 -6.06 22.08 -35.61
C GLY A 687 -5.23 22.70 -34.50
N CYS A 688 -5.83 22.89 -33.32
CA CYS A 688 -5.18 23.60 -32.21
C CYS A 688 -5.52 23.01 -30.84
N ILE A 689 -4.54 22.97 -29.95
CA ILE A 689 -4.73 22.79 -28.51
C ILE A 689 -4.71 24.18 -27.87
N ALA A 690 -5.89 24.78 -27.71
CA ALA A 690 -6.08 26.20 -27.45
C ALA A 690 -6.44 26.49 -25.99
N ALA A 691 -5.60 27.26 -25.27
CA ALA A 691 -5.89 27.67 -23.90
C ALA A 691 -7.20 28.48 -23.80
N PHE A 692 -7.47 29.32 -24.80
CA PHE A 692 -8.68 30.15 -24.91
C PHE A 692 -9.97 29.34 -25.00
N ALA A 693 -9.91 28.07 -25.41
CA ALA A 693 -11.05 27.16 -25.39
C ALA A 693 -11.51 26.80 -23.97
N ASN A 694 -10.76 27.15 -22.91
CA ASN A 694 -11.33 27.16 -21.57
C ASN A 694 -12.38 28.26 -21.43
N VAL A 695 -12.16 29.44 -22.02
CA VAL A 695 -13.03 30.61 -21.82
C VAL A 695 -14.22 30.60 -22.77
N PHE A 696 -13.97 30.43 -24.07
CA PHE A 696 -14.99 30.43 -25.12
C PHE A 696 -14.85 29.21 -26.05
N PRO A 697 -15.17 28.01 -25.54
CA PRO A 697 -14.98 26.77 -26.29
C PRO A 697 -15.81 26.67 -27.57
N ARG A 698 -17.08 27.13 -27.58
CA ARG A 698 -17.94 27.05 -28.79
C ARG A 698 -17.43 27.96 -29.87
N THR A 699 -17.01 29.17 -29.51
CA THR A 699 -16.41 30.14 -30.43
C THR A 699 -15.15 29.57 -31.07
N ALA A 700 -14.26 28.95 -30.28
CA ALA A 700 -13.05 28.33 -30.80
C ALA A 700 -13.36 27.17 -31.76
N ALA A 701 -14.29 26.28 -31.39
CA ALA A 701 -14.77 25.21 -32.26
C ALA A 701 -15.41 25.75 -33.55
N ARG A 702 -16.18 26.84 -33.45
CA ARG A 702 -16.87 27.46 -34.57
C ARG A 702 -15.93 28.02 -35.63
N VAL A 703 -14.81 28.62 -35.21
CA VAL A 703 -13.76 29.06 -36.16
C VAL A 703 -13.26 27.87 -36.99
N TYR A 704 -12.98 26.74 -36.34
CA TYR A 704 -12.53 25.52 -37.02
C TYR A 704 -13.59 24.99 -37.99
N GLU A 705 -14.84 24.93 -37.57
CA GLU A 705 -15.96 24.48 -38.41
C GLU A 705 -16.16 25.35 -39.65
N LEU A 706 -16.18 26.69 -39.49
CA LEU A 706 -16.34 27.63 -40.60
C LEU A 706 -15.23 27.45 -41.63
N TYR A 707 -13.98 27.30 -41.17
CA TYR A 707 -12.86 27.06 -42.06
C TYR A 707 -12.99 25.72 -42.79
N ARG A 708 -13.36 24.64 -42.09
CA ARG A 708 -13.60 23.32 -42.70
C ARG A 708 -14.76 23.31 -43.69
N ALA A 709 -15.76 24.16 -43.49
CA ALA A 709 -16.87 24.36 -44.40
C ALA A 709 -16.54 25.26 -45.62
N GLY A 710 -15.29 25.73 -45.75
CA GLY A 710 -14.86 26.62 -46.85
C GLY A 710 -15.29 28.09 -46.66
N LYS A 711 -15.88 28.44 -45.51
CA LYS A 711 -16.34 29.80 -45.19
C LYS A 711 -15.19 30.63 -44.60
N VAL A 712 -14.12 30.78 -45.39
CA VAL A 712 -12.85 31.35 -44.91
C VAL A 712 -13.00 32.78 -44.40
N ASP A 713 -13.83 33.61 -45.06
CA ASP A 713 -14.06 35.00 -44.64
C ASP A 713 -14.79 35.08 -43.29
N GLU A 714 -15.86 34.30 -43.09
CA GLU A 714 -16.57 34.20 -41.82
C GLU A 714 -15.64 33.69 -40.71
N ALA A 715 -14.83 32.66 -41.01
CA ALA A 715 -13.87 32.11 -40.08
C ALA A 715 -12.84 33.16 -39.66
N MET A 716 -12.29 33.93 -40.62
CA MET A 716 -11.32 34.98 -40.38
C MET A 716 -11.88 36.13 -39.55
N GLN A 717 -13.13 36.53 -39.80
CA GLN A 717 -13.81 37.54 -39.00
C GLN A 717 -13.94 37.11 -37.54
N LEU A 718 -14.40 35.87 -37.30
CA LEU A 718 -14.54 35.34 -35.95
C LEU A 718 -13.18 35.15 -35.26
N GLN A 719 -12.18 34.65 -35.98
CA GLN A 719 -10.81 34.49 -35.49
C GLN A 719 -10.21 35.81 -35.01
N ARG A 720 -10.42 36.92 -35.73
CA ARG A 720 -9.90 38.24 -35.31
C ARG A 720 -10.50 38.69 -33.99
N LYS A 721 -11.80 38.49 -33.79
CA LYS A 721 -12.49 38.81 -32.52
C LYS A 721 -11.97 37.93 -31.38
N ALA A 722 -11.87 36.62 -31.62
CA ALA A 722 -11.34 35.67 -30.65
C ALA A 722 -9.88 35.98 -30.26
N ALA A 723 -9.02 36.30 -31.23
CA ALA A 723 -7.62 36.64 -30.99
C ALA A 723 -7.47 37.93 -30.16
N LEU A 724 -8.31 38.93 -30.41
CA LEU A 724 -8.33 40.15 -29.60
C LEU A 724 -8.76 39.84 -28.16
N ALA A 725 -9.81 39.04 -27.99
CA ALA A 725 -10.32 38.62 -26.70
C ALA A 725 -9.32 37.74 -25.91
N GLU A 726 -8.46 36.97 -26.59
CA GLU A 726 -7.44 36.14 -25.95
C GLU A 726 -6.29 36.95 -25.31
N SER A 727 -6.11 38.22 -25.69
CA SER A 727 -4.95 39.02 -25.28
C SER A 727 -4.62 38.96 -23.77
N PRO A 728 -5.59 39.08 -22.84
CA PRO A 728 -5.31 38.97 -21.40
C PRO A 728 -4.77 37.59 -20.99
N CYS A 729 -5.22 36.50 -21.62
CA CYS A 729 -4.77 35.14 -21.32
C CYS A 729 -3.29 34.90 -21.68
N LYS A 730 -2.72 35.71 -22.59
CA LYS A 730 -1.29 35.63 -22.96
C LYS A 730 -0.36 36.00 -21.81
N SER A 731 -0.85 36.66 -20.77
CA SER A 731 -0.09 36.99 -19.56
C SER A 731 0.21 35.78 -18.66
N GLY A 732 -0.52 34.67 -18.81
CA GLY A 732 -0.22 33.41 -18.15
C GLY A 732 -1.44 32.65 -17.62
N ILE A 733 -1.16 31.66 -16.78
CA ILE A 733 -2.16 30.72 -16.24
C ILE A 733 -3.19 31.45 -15.38
N ALA A 734 -2.74 32.36 -14.51
CA ALA A 734 -3.62 33.07 -13.56
C ALA A 734 -4.72 33.89 -14.27
N ALA A 735 -4.37 34.61 -15.33
CA ALA A 735 -5.35 35.34 -16.14
C ALA A 735 -6.31 34.40 -16.89
N THR A 736 -5.79 33.28 -17.41
CA THR A 736 -6.62 32.26 -18.08
C THR A 736 -7.63 31.62 -17.12
N LYS A 737 -7.21 31.29 -15.89
CA LYS A 737 -8.10 30.77 -14.85
C LYS A 737 -9.14 31.80 -14.41
N ASN A 738 -8.76 33.07 -14.26
CA ASN A 738 -9.73 34.13 -13.93
C ASN A 738 -10.76 34.33 -15.04
N ALA A 739 -10.34 34.38 -16.31
CA ALA A 739 -11.26 34.45 -17.43
C ALA A 739 -12.21 33.24 -17.47
N THR A 740 -11.68 32.04 -17.19
CA THR A 740 -12.48 30.81 -17.09
C THR A 740 -13.52 30.90 -15.97
N ALA A 741 -13.12 31.41 -14.80
CA ALA A 741 -14.01 31.59 -13.65
C ALA A 741 -15.18 32.53 -13.95
N VAL A 742 -14.90 33.64 -14.65
CA VAL A 742 -15.91 34.65 -14.99
C VAL A 742 -16.87 34.15 -16.06
N PHE A 743 -16.36 33.49 -17.11
CA PHE A 743 -17.16 33.16 -18.29
C PHE A 743 -17.67 31.72 -18.31
N SER A 744 -16.82 30.73 -18.58
CA SER A 744 -17.29 29.37 -18.84
C SER A 744 -17.62 28.56 -17.58
N ALA A 745 -16.95 28.81 -16.45
CA ALA A 745 -17.23 28.10 -15.20
C ALA A 745 -18.64 28.44 -14.67
N SER A 746 -19.08 29.69 -14.85
CA SER A 746 -20.45 30.10 -14.52
C SER A 746 -21.48 29.42 -15.42
N LEU A 747 -21.21 29.30 -16.73
CA LEU A 747 -22.04 28.54 -17.68
C LEU A 747 -22.07 27.03 -17.37
N ALA A 748 -21.03 26.50 -16.74
CA ALA A 748 -20.97 25.12 -16.26
C ALA A 748 -21.71 24.90 -14.91
N GLY A 749 -22.32 25.95 -14.34
CA GLY A 749 -23.07 25.87 -13.08
C GLY A 749 -22.18 25.70 -11.84
N ILE A 750 -20.99 26.31 -11.86
CA ILE A 750 -20.02 26.22 -10.75
C ILE A 750 -20.13 27.49 -9.88
N GLU A 751 -20.61 27.30 -8.66
CA GLU A 751 -20.65 28.35 -7.65
C GLU A 751 -19.24 28.62 -7.07
N GLY A 752 -18.94 29.88 -6.79
CA GLY A 752 -17.66 30.29 -6.21
C GLY A 752 -16.46 30.07 -7.14
N ALA A 753 -16.66 30.07 -8.46
CA ALA A 753 -15.63 29.72 -9.44
C ALA A 753 -14.36 30.59 -9.33
N GLU A 754 -14.49 31.90 -9.03
CA GLU A 754 -13.34 32.79 -8.88
C GLU A 754 -12.41 32.37 -7.72
N GLU A 755 -12.97 31.85 -6.63
CA GLU A 755 -12.20 31.34 -5.50
C GLU A 755 -11.53 30.01 -5.85
N LYS A 756 -12.27 29.09 -6.46
CA LYS A 756 -11.80 27.73 -6.78
C LYS A 756 -10.76 27.68 -7.92
N LEU A 757 -10.72 28.72 -8.75
CA LEU A 757 -9.79 28.84 -9.87
C LEU A 757 -8.64 29.80 -9.58
N ARG A 758 -8.36 30.13 -8.32
CA ARG A 758 -7.10 30.81 -8.00
C ARG A 758 -5.92 29.88 -8.34
N PRO A 759 -4.75 30.43 -8.70
CA PRO A 759 -3.54 29.62 -8.88
C PRO A 759 -3.20 28.88 -7.59
N ARG A 760 -2.64 27.67 -7.70
CA ARG A 760 -2.18 26.95 -6.51
C ARG A 760 -0.98 27.67 -5.91
N THR A 761 -0.86 27.65 -4.60
CA THR A 761 0.29 28.22 -3.86
C THR A 761 1.61 27.67 -4.40
N PRO A 762 2.69 28.49 -4.54
CA PRO A 762 2.86 29.87 -4.09
C PRO A 762 2.50 30.96 -5.11
N TYR A 763 1.76 30.66 -6.18
CA TYR A 763 1.49 31.64 -7.23
C TYR A 763 0.32 32.56 -6.88
N GLU A 764 0.44 33.82 -7.34
CA GLU A 764 -0.52 34.89 -7.02
C GLU A 764 -1.64 35.00 -8.07
N GLU A 765 -2.79 35.49 -7.61
CA GLU A 765 -3.89 35.90 -8.49
C GLU A 765 -3.51 37.02 -9.46
N PRO A 766 -4.22 37.17 -10.59
CA PRO A 766 -4.05 38.35 -11.44
C PRO A 766 -4.45 39.61 -10.67
N SER A 767 -3.79 40.73 -10.98
CA SER A 767 -4.15 42.03 -10.40
C SER A 767 -5.55 42.47 -10.82
N GLU A 768 -6.18 43.35 -10.04
CA GLU A 768 -7.51 43.88 -10.36
C GLU A 768 -7.57 44.56 -11.75
N GLY A 769 -6.47 45.19 -12.19
CA GLY A 769 -6.37 45.74 -13.54
C GLY A 769 -6.47 44.67 -14.64
N VAL A 770 -5.86 43.50 -14.42
CA VAL A 770 -5.99 42.36 -15.35
C VAL A 770 -7.39 41.77 -15.30
N LYS A 771 -8.00 41.63 -14.12
CA LYS A 771 -9.38 41.16 -13.97
C LYS A 771 -10.38 42.07 -14.68
N GLN A 772 -10.21 43.39 -14.58
CA GLN A 772 -11.04 44.37 -15.30
C GLN A 772 -10.85 44.25 -16.82
N MET A 773 -9.60 44.15 -17.28
CA MET A 773 -9.29 43.96 -18.69
C MET A 773 -9.90 42.68 -19.25
N VAL A 774 -9.89 41.57 -18.50
CA VAL A 774 -10.58 40.32 -18.87
C VAL A 774 -12.07 40.56 -19.12
N ARG A 775 -12.76 41.26 -18.22
CA ARG A 775 -14.21 41.53 -18.36
C ARG A 775 -14.51 42.42 -19.57
N GLU A 776 -13.72 43.46 -19.79
CA GLU A 776 -13.94 44.43 -20.87
C GLU A 776 -13.62 43.87 -22.26
N VAL A 777 -12.42 43.31 -22.42
CA VAL A 777 -11.89 42.88 -23.72
C VAL A 777 -12.61 41.63 -24.24
N MET A 778 -13.16 40.80 -23.34
CA MET A 778 -13.85 39.57 -23.70
C MET A 778 -15.38 39.73 -23.83
N ALA A 779 -15.95 40.89 -23.52
CA ALA A 779 -17.41 41.10 -23.48
C ALA A 779 -18.11 40.79 -24.82
N GLU A 780 -17.54 41.25 -25.95
CA GLU A 780 -18.12 40.99 -27.27
C GLU A 780 -18.14 39.49 -27.59
N VAL A 781 -17.04 38.78 -27.30
CA VAL A 781 -16.94 37.34 -27.58
C VAL A 781 -17.81 36.53 -26.62
N ALA A 782 -18.04 37.01 -25.39
CA ALA A 782 -18.97 36.38 -24.46
C ALA A 782 -20.42 36.38 -24.99
N GLU A 783 -20.86 37.44 -25.67
CA GLU A 783 -22.17 37.43 -26.33
C GLU A 783 -22.21 36.48 -27.53
N ILE A 784 -21.13 36.42 -28.30
CA ILE A 784 -21.02 35.47 -29.42
C ILE A 784 -21.09 34.02 -28.90
N GLU A 785 -20.36 33.68 -27.83
CA GLU A 785 -20.36 32.36 -27.21
C GLU A 785 -21.74 31.93 -26.71
N ARG A 786 -22.56 32.87 -26.23
CA ARG A 786 -23.94 32.60 -25.80
C ARG A 786 -24.91 32.40 -26.97
N SER A 787 -24.60 32.97 -28.13
CA SER A 787 -25.45 32.91 -29.32
C SER A 787 -25.28 31.63 -30.15
N ILE A 788 -24.19 30.89 -29.92
CA ILE A 788 -23.83 29.62 -30.57
C ILE A 788 -24.14 28.48 -29.60
#